data_AF-A0A971PUC1-F1
#
_entry.id   AF-A0A971PUC1-F1
#
_cell.length_a   1.000
_cell.length_b   1.000
_cell.length_c   1.000
_cell.angle_alpha   90.00
_cell.angle_beta   90.00
_cell.angle_gamma   90.00
#
_symmetry.space_group_name_H-M   'P 1'
#
loop_
_entity.id
_entity.type
_entity.pdbx_description
1 polymer ?
#
loop_
_entity_poly.entity_id
_entity_poly.type
_entity_poly.pdbx_seq_one_letter_code
_entity_poly.pdbx_strand_id
1 'polypeptide(L)'
;MADTVLLRHLLGAGGDLGSTAPLVGVEHELQAHTGSTLRDFRSLLPTVAGPVLLCDPGDPRARRLRSGVALTADGWEAELVTPPLPLDAAAPAALARMLAEESARLLTALQRDEPTTRLTGFSTHINVSVPDSAVIDVAREFAARFAAATMLLLDRPGSPGLLVRPRRGRLEIGGEYAEGEDLAAAVTFVSAAVSHLLSQPAHTNVSVGEGNWTVEPARERFGHFVPADAVAPDLYASGRRCLLRHAGAWVTGQHHLQSVWSVLRSEAISMGLDPAPVDRRVAGLVPLPCEHGEPAEIAPGPGDGAGLEVLDPAARVRERETLVLEPVWLTWNTTAWRCEDSRSGRTVHLVMPVSDERVFLERLDSGRLDTFLRVCLRRRIRPAPLVNSTQSRKPGVWTTVRPDALVPAERGADGIPMSGGSGGGQDAQAKERRDESAPSPSTTSRPGPPGRRSWWVAGAAAGLLAAGGVAAALTLGGSGSDEPAASPTAPGAATSQGAAAAPATETGGSGTEASETEASEGGGSVDFAGVFTSACDPAAPDCDTYVEPDVVATLACDGDACVISFAQVDWAAVPPLTRSDPTTFTGEDVNICDQPVTVTVELVGSALSMEQVGGSSPPSCWSGTNTFEGEYVAGELSGWAP
;
A
#
# COMPACT_ATOMS: atom_id res chain seq x y z
N MET A 1 -5.79 2.22 27.68
CA MET A 1 -5.34 2.35 26.29
C MET A 1 -4.06 3.20 26.20
N ALA A 2 -3.52 3.67 27.34
CA ALA A 2 -2.31 4.46 27.49
C ALA A 2 -1.13 4.02 26.61
N ASP A 3 -0.74 2.74 26.62
CA ASP A 3 0.43 2.27 25.87
C ASP A 3 0.29 2.50 24.36
N THR A 4 -0.92 2.31 23.84
CA THR A 4 -1.25 2.53 22.43
C THR A 4 -1.28 4.02 22.08
N VAL A 5 -1.80 4.85 22.98
CA VAL A 5 -1.84 6.31 22.79
C VAL A 5 -0.43 6.89 22.82
N LEU A 6 0.40 6.42 23.75
CA LEU A 6 1.78 6.84 23.88
C LEU A 6 2.65 6.38 22.72
N LEU A 7 2.50 5.13 22.24
CA LEU A 7 3.24 4.70 21.06
C LEU A 7 2.95 5.60 19.86
N ARG A 8 1.68 6.03 19.67
CA ARG A 8 1.33 6.97 18.60
C ARG A 8 2.03 8.31 18.78
N HIS A 9 2.06 8.84 20.00
CA HIS A 9 2.76 10.09 20.31
C HIS A 9 4.26 9.97 20.02
N LEU A 10 4.91 8.90 20.49
CA LEU A 10 6.34 8.63 20.29
C LEU A 10 6.72 8.46 18.81
N LEU A 11 5.80 7.95 17.99
CA LEU A 11 5.96 7.83 16.54
C LEU A 11 5.55 9.10 15.78
N GLY A 12 5.00 10.12 16.45
CA GLY A 12 4.45 11.31 15.79
C GLY A 12 3.14 11.05 15.04
N ALA A 13 2.51 9.89 15.22
CA ALA A 13 1.31 9.42 14.52
C ALA A 13 -0.01 10.08 14.99
N GLY A 14 0.09 11.26 15.62
CA GLY A 14 -1.04 12.05 16.12
C GLY A 14 -1.12 13.47 15.54
N GLY A 15 -0.08 13.94 14.85
CA GLY A 15 -0.12 15.17 14.06
C GLY A 15 -0.36 14.84 12.60
N ASP A 16 -0.92 15.79 11.86
CA ASP A 16 -1.16 15.77 10.40
C ASP A 16 0.16 15.80 9.60
N LEU A 17 1.13 14.97 10.01
CA LEU A 17 2.43 14.81 9.39
C LEU A 17 2.26 13.97 8.13
N GLY A 18 1.91 14.67 7.05
CA GLY A 18 2.30 14.39 5.68
C GLY A 18 1.77 13.08 5.10
N SER A 19 0.80 13.20 4.20
CA SER A 19 0.56 12.30 3.06
C SER A 19 1.64 11.22 2.93
N THR A 20 1.39 10.05 3.52
CA THR A 20 2.28 8.90 3.35
C THR A 20 2.29 8.56 1.87
N ALA A 21 3.49 8.43 1.29
CA ALA A 21 3.60 8.11 -0.14
C ALA A 21 2.77 6.85 -0.43
N PRO A 22 1.97 6.83 -1.52
CA PRO A 22 1.22 5.64 -1.89
C PRO A 22 2.18 4.46 -2.03
N LEU A 23 1.71 3.25 -1.73
CA LEU A 23 2.51 2.03 -1.83
C LEU A 23 2.25 1.33 -3.16
N VAL A 24 3.25 0.60 -3.62
CA VAL A 24 3.19 -0.27 -4.79
C VAL A 24 3.86 -1.61 -4.49
N GLY A 25 3.31 -2.70 -5.03
CA GLY A 25 3.91 -4.02 -4.95
C GLY A 25 3.48 -4.88 -6.13
N VAL A 26 4.23 -5.95 -6.38
CA VAL A 26 4.02 -6.84 -7.53
C VAL A 26 4.05 -8.29 -7.07
N GLU A 27 3.17 -9.10 -7.65
CA GLU A 27 3.14 -10.55 -7.50
C GLU A 27 3.44 -11.18 -8.87
N HIS A 28 4.34 -12.16 -8.92
CA HIS A 28 4.60 -12.98 -10.11
C HIS A 28 4.19 -14.41 -9.84
N GLU A 29 3.32 -14.96 -10.69
CA GLU A 29 3.06 -16.39 -10.73
C GLU A 29 3.99 -17.05 -11.75
N LEU A 30 4.61 -18.17 -11.35
CA LEU A 30 5.62 -18.88 -12.12
C LEU A 30 5.28 -20.37 -12.19
N GLN A 31 5.49 -20.97 -13.35
CA GLN A 31 5.28 -22.40 -13.58
C GLN A 31 6.61 -23.15 -13.64
N ALA A 32 6.75 -24.17 -12.80
CA ALA A 32 7.91 -25.06 -12.81
C ALA A 32 7.65 -26.28 -13.67
N HIS A 33 8.53 -26.56 -14.63
CA HIS A 33 8.42 -27.69 -15.56
C HIS A 33 9.64 -28.61 -15.48
N THR A 34 9.41 -29.92 -15.48
CA THR A 34 10.47 -30.92 -15.72
C THR A 34 10.18 -31.60 -17.05
N GLY A 35 10.98 -31.32 -18.07
CA GLY A 35 10.63 -31.66 -19.45
C GLY A 35 9.34 -30.95 -19.88
N SER A 36 8.31 -31.71 -20.28
CA SER A 36 6.97 -31.21 -20.62
C SER A 36 5.99 -31.21 -19.44
N THR A 37 6.39 -31.76 -18.29
CA THR A 37 5.47 -31.97 -17.16
C THR A 37 5.49 -30.76 -16.24
N LEU A 38 4.33 -30.12 -16.05
CA LEU A 38 4.15 -29.12 -15.02
C LEU A 38 4.29 -29.77 -13.63
N ARG A 39 4.94 -29.09 -12.71
CA ARG A 39 5.16 -29.56 -11.34
C ARG A 39 4.24 -28.79 -10.40
N ASP A 40 3.61 -29.50 -9.47
CA ASP A 40 2.87 -28.89 -8.38
C ASP A 40 3.84 -28.23 -7.38
N PHE A 41 3.92 -26.90 -7.41
CA PHE A 41 4.88 -26.15 -6.61
C PHE A 41 4.62 -26.25 -5.11
N ARG A 42 3.40 -26.59 -4.66
CA ARG A 42 3.09 -26.81 -3.23
C ARG A 42 3.98 -27.91 -2.63
N SER A 43 4.36 -28.90 -3.45
CA SER A 43 5.26 -29.98 -3.04
C SER A 43 6.73 -29.56 -3.00
N LEU A 44 7.10 -28.52 -3.74
CA LEU A 44 8.48 -28.03 -3.88
C LEU A 44 8.80 -26.94 -2.86
N LEU A 45 7.79 -26.16 -2.45
CA LEU A 45 7.90 -25.02 -1.56
C LEU A 45 8.72 -25.29 -0.27
N PRO A 46 8.52 -26.40 0.47
CA PRO A 46 9.32 -26.67 1.68
C PRO A 46 10.82 -26.84 1.40
N THR A 47 11.17 -27.34 0.22
CA THR A 47 12.55 -27.61 -0.18
C THR A 47 13.26 -26.35 -0.64
N VAL A 48 12.59 -25.56 -1.48
CA VAL A 48 13.20 -24.35 -2.09
C VAL A 48 13.20 -23.14 -1.16
N ALA A 49 12.23 -23.04 -0.26
CA ALA A 49 12.17 -21.93 0.69
C ALA A 49 13.17 -22.08 1.84
N GLY A 50 13.56 -23.30 2.22
CA GLY A 50 14.47 -23.54 3.35
C GLY A 50 13.88 -23.11 4.71
N PRO A 51 14.70 -22.95 5.77
CA PRO A 51 14.27 -22.52 7.09
C PRO A 51 14.02 -21.00 7.09
N VAL A 52 12.92 -20.58 6.49
CA VAL A 52 12.53 -19.18 6.31
C VAL A 52 11.38 -18.78 7.24
N LEU A 53 11.35 -17.51 7.63
CA LEU A 53 10.39 -16.93 8.56
C LEU A 53 8.95 -16.93 8.01
N LEU A 54 8.00 -17.27 8.89
CA LEU A 54 6.56 -17.25 8.65
C LEU A 54 5.99 -15.88 8.98
N CYS A 55 6.18 -14.90 8.10
CA CYS A 55 5.75 -13.52 8.33
C CYS A 55 4.42 -13.16 7.67
N ASP A 56 3.65 -14.13 7.15
CA ASP A 56 2.47 -13.87 6.33
C ASP A 56 1.21 -14.43 7.00
N PRO A 57 0.41 -13.60 7.69
CA PRO A 57 -0.73 -14.07 8.47
C PRO A 57 -1.91 -14.56 7.62
N GLY A 58 -1.97 -14.16 6.35
CA GLY A 58 -3.05 -14.53 5.42
C GLY A 58 -2.84 -15.87 4.74
N ASP A 59 -1.59 -16.36 4.74
CA ASP A 59 -1.20 -17.58 4.06
C ASP A 59 -0.15 -18.35 4.89
N PRO A 60 -0.53 -19.49 5.53
CA PRO A 60 0.40 -20.29 6.31
C PRO A 60 1.47 -20.99 5.47
N ARG A 61 1.33 -21.03 4.13
CA ARG A 61 2.34 -21.57 3.22
C ARG A 61 3.35 -20.52 2.77
N ALA A 62 3.02 -19.24 2.85
CA ALA A 62 3.96 -18.19 2.49
C ALA A 62 5.21 -18.23 3.37
N ARG A 63 6.36 -17.98 2.73
CA ARG A 63 7.70 -17.94 3.33
C ARG A 63 8.37 -16.65 2.92
N ARG A 64 8.80 -15.85 3.89
CA ARG A 64 9.41 -14.54 3.62
C ARG A 64 10.90 -14.69 3.35
N LEU A 65 11.29 -14.77 2.07
CA LEU A 65 12.68 -14.91 1.63
C LEU A 65 13.57 -13.80 2.17
N ARG A 66 14.89 -14.02 2.12
CA ARG A 66 15.86 -13.03 2.60
C ARG A 66 15.65 -11.67 1.95
N SER A 67 15.39 -11.58 0.65
CA SER A 67 15.10 -10.30 -0.02
C SER A 67 13.88 -9.52 0.51
N GLY A 68 13.06 -10.13 1.36
CA GLY A 68 11.76 -9.58 1.78
C GLY A 68 10.61 -9.99 0.86
N VAL A 69 10.88 -10.66 -0.26
CA VAL A 69 9.85 -11.27 -1.11
C VAL A 69 9.20 -12.45 -0.38
N ALA A 70 7.88 -12.54 -0.39
CA ALA A 70 7.20 -13.76 0.03
C ALA A 70 7.14 -14.74 -1.13
N LEU A 71 7.55 -15.98 -0.88
CA LEU A 71 7.34 -17.11 -1.77
C LEU A 71 6.18 -17.94 -1.24
N THR A 72 5.16 -18.19 -2.06
CA THR A 72 4.05 -19.08 -1.72
C THR A 72 3.59 -19.94 -2.90
N ALA A 73 2.61 -20.80 -2.65
CA ALA A 73 1.87 -21.56 -3.64
C ALA A 73 0.51 -21.98 -3.08
N ASP A 74 -0.56 -21.43 -3.65
CA ASP A 74 -1.94 -21.85 -3.40
C ASP A 74 -2.42 -22.91 -4.42
N GLY A 75 -1.89 -22.87 -5.64
CA GLY A 75 -2.11 -23.77 -6.77
C GLY A 75 -0.84 -24.50 -7.23
N TRP A 76 -0.75 -24.79 -8.53
CA TRP A 76 0.43 -25.46 -9.10
C TRP A 76 1.59 -24.48 -9.32
N GLU A 77 1.26 -23.20 -9.41
CA GLU A 77 2.18 -22.09 -9.65
C GLU A 77 2.91 -21.71 -8.35
N ALA A 78 4.15 -21.26 -8.49
CA ALA A 78 4.85 -20.52 -7.46
C ALA A 78 4.45 -19.05 -7.53
N GLU A 79 4.27 -18.40 -6.40
CA GLU A 79 3.96 -16.97 -6.34
C GLU A 79 5.09 -16.24 -5.59
N LEU A 80 5.71 -15.26 -6.26
CA LEU A 80 6.67 -14.34 -5.65
C LEU A 80 5.99 -12.99 -5.44
N VAL A 81 5.85 -12.58 -4.18
CA VAL A 81 5.14 -11.37 -3.76
C VAL A 81 6.14 -10.38 -3.16
N THR A 82 6.35 -9.23 -3.80
CA THR A 82 7.24 -8.20 -3.26
C THR A 82 6.65 -7.59 -1.97
N PRO A 83 7.49 -7.08 -1.06
CA PRO A 83 6.99 -6.18 -0.02
C PRO A 83 6.39 -4.92 -0.68
N PRO A 84 5.41 -4.26 -0.05
CA PRO A 84 4.95 -2.95 -0.51
C PRO A 84 6.09 -1.93 -0.36
N LEU A 85 6.40 -1.20 -1.43
CA LEU A 85 7.39 -0.13 -1.44
C LEU A 85 6.69 1.22 -1.57
N PRO A 86 7.22 2.29 -0.93
CA PRO A 86 6.83 3.65 -1.27
C PRO A 86 6.97 3.88 -2.77
N LEU A 87 5.94 4.44 -3.37
CA LEU A 87 5.93 4.73 -4.79
C LEU A 87 6.74 6.00 -5.07
N ASP A 88 7.93 5.81 -5.62
CA ASP A 88 8.86 6.85 -6.06
C ASP A 88 9.47 6.52 -7.44
N ALA A 89 10.38 7.38 -7.93
CA ALA A 89 11.05 7.20 -9.22
C ALA A 89 11.75 5.84 -9.40
N ALA A 90 12.27 5.26 -8.31
CA ALA A 90 13.06 4.04 -8.34
C ALA A 90 12.19 2.78 -8.16
N ALA A 91 11.02 2.90 -7.53
CA ALA A 91 10.18 1.77 -7.16
C ALA A 91 9.85 0.81 -8.34
N PRO A 92 9.42 1.25 -9.54
CA PRO A 92 9.12 0.32 -10.64
C PRO A 92 10.32 -0.54 -11.05
N ALA A 93 11.50 0.07 -11.17
CA ALA A 93 12.73 -0.64 -11.54
C ALA A 93 13.24 -1.54 -10.40
N ALA A 94 13.09 -1.10 -9.15
CA ALA A 94 13.47 -1.89 -7.98
C ALA A 94 12.62 -3.17 -7.85
N LEU A 95 11.30 -3.07 -8.07
CA LEU A 95 10.38 -4.22 -8.08
C LEU A 95 10.76 -5.22 -9.17
N ALA A 96 10.99 -4.74 -10.40
CA ALA A 96 11.36 -5.60 -11.52
C ALA A 96 12.69 -6.33 -11.29
N ARG A 97 13.69 -5.62 -10.75
CA ARG A 97 14.99 -6.21 -10.38
C ARG A 97 14.85 -7.24 -9.27
N MET A 98 14.10 -6.93 -8.23
CA MET A 98 13.87 -7.84 -7.09
C MET A 98 13.25 -9.15 -7.54
N LEU A 99 12.20 -9.09 -8.37
CA LEU A 99 11.54 -10.28 -8.89
C LEU A 99 12.44 -11.08 -9.84
N ALA A 100 13.18 -10.42 -10.73
CA ALA A 100 14.13 -11.11 -11.61
C ALA A 100 15.21 -11.86 -10.82
N GLU A 101 15.78 -11.24 -9.80
CA GLU A 101 16.78 -11.86 -8.92
C GLU A 101 16.19 -13.06 -8.16
N GLU A 102 14.97 -12.95 -7.62
CA GLU A 102 14.34 -14.05 -6.89
C GLU A 102 13.85 -15.18 -7.79
N SER A 103 13.33 -14.90 -8.97
CA SER A 103 13.02 -15.93 -9.98
C SER A 103 14.28 -16.71 -10.36
N ALA A 104 15.41 -16.03 -10.54
CA ALA A 104 16.68 -16.65 -10.90
C ALA A 104 17.26 -17.50 -9.75
N ARG A 105 17.12 -17.04 -8.49
CA ARG A 105 17.48 -17.82 -7.29
C ARG A 105 16.58 -19.03 -7.12
N LEU A 106 15.28 -18.87 -7.34
CA LEU A 106 14.32 -19.95 -7.22
C LEU A 106 14.60 -21.05 -8.24
N LEU A 107 14.87 -20.71 -9.50
CA LEU A 107 15.29 -21.68 -10.51
C LEU A 107 16.58 -22.41 -10.10
N THR A 108 17.57 -21.67 -9.59
CA THR A 108 18.82 -22.26 -9.10
C THR A 108 18.56 -23.27 -7.99
N ALA A 109 17.65 -22.96 -7.05
CA ALA A 109 17.27 -23.88 -5.98
C ALA A 109 16.58 -25.14 -6.52
N LEU A 110 15.64 -24.99 -7.46
CA LEU A 110 14.93 -26.11 -8.11
C LEU A 110 15.89 -27.03 -8.87
N GLN A 111 16.88 -26.45 -9.57
CA GLN A 111 17.84 -27.20 -10.37
C GLN A 111 18.90 -27.95 -9.54
N ARG A 112 19.02 -27.69 -8.24
CA ARG A 112 19.86 -28.50 -7.34
C ARG A 112 19.33 -29.92 -7.21
N ASP A 113 18.00 -30.07 -7.17
CA ASP A 113 17.34 -31.37 -7.05
C ASP A 113 17.05 -31.98 -8.43
N GLU A 114 16.54 -31.16 -9.36
CA GLU A 114 16.16 -31.59 -10.70
C GLU A 114 16.76 -30.66 -11.77
N PRO A 115 17.99 -30.95 -12.27
CA PRO A 115 18.75 -30.06 -13.16
C PRO A 115 18.07 -29.69 -14.48
N THR A 116 17.06 -30.47 -14.89
CA THR A 116 16.29 -30.21 -16.13
C THR A 116 15.06 -29.34 -15.88
N THR A 117 14.89 -28.83 -14.66
CA THR A 117 13.78 -27.94 -14.32
C THR A 117 13.92 -26.62 -15.06
N ARG A 118 12.81 -26.17 -15.66
CA ARG A 118 12.63 -24.85 -16.26
C ARG A 118 11.58 -24.09 -15.47
N LEU A 119 11.72 -22.77 -15.41
CA LEU A 119 10.77 -21.88 -14.77
C LEU A 119 10.29 -20.88 -15.83
N THR A 120 8.98 -20.78 -16.00
CA THR A 120 8.34 -19.87 -16.95
C THR A 120 7.41 -18.93 -16.21
N GLY A 121 7.33 -17.69 -16.66
CA GLY A 121 6.35 -16.74 -16.16
C GLY A 121 4.93 -17.13 -16.57
N PHE A 122 3.96 -16.94 -15.68
CA PHE A 122 2.55 -17.20 -15.95
C PHE A 122 1.74 -15.89 -15.90
N SER A 123 1.75 -15.19 -14.78
CA SER A 123 0.98 -13.95 -14.61
C SER A 123 1.73 -12.90 -13.78
N THR A 124 1.29 -11.65 -13.89
CA THR A 124 1.76 -10.52 -13.07
C THR A 124 0.55 -9.83 -12.45
N HIS A 125 0.61 -9.56 -11.14
CA HIS A 125 -0.38 -8.77 -10.42
C HIS A 125 0.26 -7.51 -9.84
N ILE A 126 -0.17 -6.34 -10.30
CA ILE A 126 0.30 -5.04 -9.83
C ILE A 126 -0.67 -4.52 -8.78
N ASN A 127 -0.16 -4.24 -7.59
CA ASN A 127 -0.91 -3.72 -6.47
C ASN A 127 -0.53 -2.26 -6.22
N VAL A 128 -1.51 -1.35 -6.16
CA VAL A 128 -1.30 0.09 -5.89
C VAL A 128 -2.22 0.56 -4.78
N SER A 129 -1.71 1.37 -3.85
CA SER A 129 -2.49 1.92 -2.74
C SER A 129 -3.74 2.67 -3.20
N VAL A 130 -4.88 2.31 -2.60
CA VAL A 130 -6.16 2.99 -2.79
C VAL A 130 -6.94 2.98 -1.47
N PRO A 131 -7.50 4.12 -1.03
CA PRO A 131 -8.32 4.16 0.18
C PRO A 131 -9.49 3.17 0.12
N ASP A 132 -9.76 2.48 1.24
CA ASP A 132 -10.87 1.50 1.36
C ASP A 132 -12.23 2.07 0.92
N SER A 133 -12.46 3.36 1.16
CA SER A 133 -13.69 4.06 0.81
C SER A 133 -13.86 4.29 -0.70
N ALA A 134 -12.77 4.29 -1.47
CA ALA A 134 -12.76 4.61 -2.89
C ALA A 134 -12.50 3.37 -3.78
N VAL A 135 -11.94 2.30 -3.23
CA VAL A 135 -11.36 1.20 -4.02
C VAL A 135 -12.35 0.50 -4.98
N ILE A 136 -13.62 0.39 -4.61
CA ILE A 136 -14.64 -0.22 -5.49
C ILE A 136 -14.93 0.67 -6.69
N ASP A 137 -15.06 1.97 -6.48
CA ASP A 137 -15.35 2.91 -7.56
C ASP A 137 -14.11 3.11 -8.45
N VAL A 138 -12.92 3.20 -7.84
CA VAL A 138 -11.65 3.22 -8.58
C VAL A 138 -11.49 1.96 -9.43
N ALA A 139 -11.80 0.76 -8.90
CA ALA A 139 -11.72 -0.48 -9.68
C ALA A 139 -12.65 -0.46 -10.90
N ARG A 140 -13.88 0.03 -10.72
CA ARG A 140 -14.87 0.14 -11.80
C ARG A 140 -14.42 1.13 -12.87
N GLU A 141 -14.00 2.32 -12.47
CA GLU A 141 -13.54 3.35 -13.40
C GLU A 141 -12.24 2.94 -14.10
N PHE A 142 -11.34 2.25 -13.40
CA PHE A 142 -10.12 1.71 -14.02
C PHE A 142 -10.46 0.71 -15.12
N ALA A 143 -11.35 -0.25 -14.84
CA ALA A 143 -11.78 -1.24 -15.82
C ALA A 143 -12.46 -0.59 -17.04
N ALA A 144 -13.22 0.49 -16.84
CA ALA A 144 -13.93 1.19 -17.90
C ALA A 144 -13.05 2.12 -18.75
N ARG A 145 -11.96 2.67 -18.19
CA ARG A 145 -11.18 3.73 -18.84
C ARG A 145 -9.76 3.33 -19.23
N PHE A 146 -9.14 2.42 -18.47
CA PHE A 146 -7.70 2.15 -18.60
C PHE A 146 -7.39 0.69 -18.95
N ALA A 147 -8.39 -0.19 -19.01
CA ALA A 147 -8.19 -1.60 -19.32
C ALA A 147 -7.47 -1.81 -20.67
N ALA A 148 -7.99 -1.25 -21.77
CA ALA A 148 -7.41 -1.44 -23.10
C ALA A 148 -5.94 -0.96 -23.20
N ALA A 149 -5.62 0.20 -22.60
CA ALA A 149 -4.25 0.71 -22.57
C ALA A 149 -3.33 -0.15 -21.68
N THR A 150 -3.83 -0.64 -20.55
CA THR A 150 -3.09 -1.56 -19.67
C THR A 150 -2.82 -2.88 -20.39
N MET A 151 -3.81 -3.46 -21.05
CA MET A 151 -3.68 -4.70 -21.84
C MET A 151 -2.63 -4.54 -22.94
N LEU A 152 -2.58 -3.39 -23.63
CA LEU A 152 -1.54 -3.13 -24.63
C LEU A 152 -0.13 -2.97 -24.03
N LEU A 153 -0.02 -2.53 -22.77
CA LEU A 153 1.27 -2.31 -22.09
C LEU A 153 1.75 -3.52 -21.27
N LEU A 154 0.87 -4.48 -20.99
CA LEU A 154 1.13 -5.61 -20.10
C LEU A 154 0.98 -6.97 -20.80
N ASP A 155 -0.09 -7.16 -21.57
CA ASP A 155 -0.51 -8.48 -22.03
C ASP A 155 0.13 -8.93 -23.35
N ARG A 156 0.18 -10.26 -23.51
CA ARG A 156 0.76 -10.99 -24.64
C ARG A 156 -0.33 -11.62 -25.54
N PRO A 157 0.01 -12.17 -26.73
CA PRO A 157 -0.97 -12.69 -27.69
C PRO A 157 -1.90 -13.79 -27.17
N GLY A 158 -1.48 -14.53 -26.14
CA GLY A 158 -2.27 -15.59 -25.50
C GLY A 158 -3.18 -15.14 -24.36
N SER A 159 -3.12 -13.86 -23.95
CA SER A 159 -3.86 -13.38 -22.78
C SER A 159 -5.38 -13.51 -22.96
N PRO A 160 -6.12 -13.96 -21.93
CA PRO A 160 -7.58 -13.93 -21.94
C PRO A 160 -8.13 -12.51 -21.74
N GLY A 161 -7.34 -11.61 -21.14
CA GLY A 161 -7.73 -10.25 -20.81
C GLY A 161 -7.24 -9.81 -19.44
N LEU A 162 -7.82 -8.71 -18.93
CA LEU A 162 -7.33 -8.03 -17.73
C LEU A 162 -8.23 -8.27 -16.52
N LEU A 163 -7.62 -8.58 -15.37
CA LEU A 163 -8.28 -8.61 -14.06
C LEU A 163 -8.08 -7.28 -13.33
N VAL A 164 -9.16 -6.75 -12.73
CA VAL A 164 -9.14 -5.52 -11.93
C VAL A 164 -9.88 -5.80 -10.62
N ARG A 165 -9.14 -6.03 -9.53
CA ARG A 165 -9.69 -6.49 -8.25
C ARG A 165 -9.53 -5.44 -7.16
N PRO A 166 -10.63 -4.95 -6.56
CA PRO A 166 -10.53 -4.11 -5.37
C PRO A 166 -10.12 -4.97 -4.18
N ARG A 167 -9.00 -4.63 -3.57
CA ARG A 167 -8.50 -5.25 -2.33
C ARG A 167 -8.52 -4.20 -1.21
N ARG A 168 -8.36 -4.64 0.04
CA ARG A 168 -8.35 -3.68 1.15
C ARG A 168 -7.06 -2.86 1.14
N GLY A 169 -7.18 -1.55 1.05
CA GLY A 169 -6.08 -0.58 0.98
C GLY A 169 -5.36 -0.52 -0.37
N ARG A 170 -5.83 -1.24 -1.41
CA ARG A 170 -5.18 -1.29 -2.73
C ARG A 170 -6.08 -1.74 -3.86
N LEU A 171 -5.78 -1.30 -5.07
CA LEU A 171 -6.27 -1.89 -6.31
C LEU A 171 -5.24 -2.90 -6.83
N GLU A 172 -5.70 -4.07 -7.24
CA GLU A 172 -4.88 -5.10 -7.85
C GLU A 172 -5.25 -5.24 -9.34
N ILE A 173 -4.24 -5.20 -10.21
CA ILE A 173 -4.36 -5.35 -11.66
C ILE A 173 -3.62 -6.62 -12.07
N GLY A 174 -4.34 -7.65 -12.53
CA GLY A 174 -3.78 -8.92 -12.99
C GLY A 174 -3.78 -9.02 -14.51
N GLY A 175 -2.65 -9.43 -15.08
CA GLY A 175 -2.48 -9.71 -16.51
C GLY A 175 -1.38 -10.73 -16.75
N GLU A 176 -0.89 -10.81 -17.99
CA GLU A 176 0.21 -11.73 -18.35
C GLU A 176 1.52 -11.38 -17.64
N TYR A 177 2.43 -12.36 -17.61
CA TYR A 177 3.77 -12.17 -17.08
C TYR A 177 4.56 -11.07 -17.81
N ALA A 178 5.00 -10.09 -17.01
CA ALA A 178 5.88 -9.01 -17.44
C ALA A 178 7.13 -8.94 -16.57
N GLU A 179 8.26 -8.59 -17.19
CA GLU A 179 9.55 -8.49 -16.52
C GLU A 179 10.33 -7.26 -16.98
N GLY A 180 11.40 -6.94 -16.25
CA GLY A 180 12.33 -5.86 -16.60
C GLY A 180 11.61 -4.55 -16.91
N GLU A 181 11.83 -4.03 -18.11
CA GLU A 181 11.29 -2.73 -18.51
C GLU A 181 9.78 -2.78 -18.83
N ASP A 182 9.24 -3.94 -19.25
CA ASP A 182 7.79 -4.08 -19.47
C ASP A 182 7.04 -3.96 -18.16
N LEU A 183 7.54 -4.64 -17.12
CA LEU A 183 7.00 -4.52 -15.77
C LEU A 183 7.12 -3.09 -15.24
N ALA A 184 8.28 -2.45 -15.41
CA ALA A 184 8.46 -1.06 -14.98
C ALA A 184 7.49 -0.10 -15.68
N ALA A 185 7.23 -0.29 -16.97
CA ALA A 185 6.26 0.50 -17.72
C ALA A 185 4.82 0.25 -17.22
N ALA A 186 4.42 -1.02 -17.02
CA ALA A 186 3.10 -1.35 -16.52
C ALA A 186 2.86 -0.79 -15.11
N VAL A 187 3.81 -0.94 -14.19
CA VAL A 187 3.74 -0.38 -12.83
C VAL A 187 3.59 1.14 -12.87
N THR A 188 4.38 1.83 -13.69
CA THR A 188 4.32 3.28 -13.86
C THR A 188 2.95 3.72 -14.38
N PHE A 189 2.45 3.05 -15.42
CA PHE A 189 1.15 3.36 -16.03
C PHE A 189 -0.01 3.14 -15.06
N VAL A 190 -0.07 1.97 -14.42
CA VAL A 190 -1.13 1.62 -13.46
C VAL A 190 -1.15 2.60 -12.30
N SER A 191 0.03 2.94 -11.77
CA SER A 191 0.14 3.88 -10.64
C SER A 191 -0.35 5.29 -11.01
N ALA A 192 0.04 5.79 -12.18
CA ALA A 192 -0.44 7.08 -12.68
C ALA A 192 -1.95 7.08 -12.95
N ALA A 193 -2.49 5.99 -13.50
CA ALA A 193 -3.93 5.83 -13.72
C ALA A 193 -4.72 5.83 -12.39
N VAL A 194 -4.23 5.13 -11.36
CA VAL A 194 -4.85 5.13 -10.04
C VAL A 194 -4.80 6.51 -9.39
N SER A 195 -3.66 7.19 -9.43
CA SER A 195 -3.54 8.55 -8.90
C SER A 195 -4.49 9.51 -9.61
N HIS A 196 -4.58 9.42 -10.93
CA HIS A 196 -5.50 10.22 -11.72
C HIS A 196 -6.97 10.02 -11.30
N LEU A 197 -7.40 8.78 -11.05
CA LEU A 197 -8.76 8.50 -10.58
C LEU A 197 -9.03 9.03 -9.17
N LEU A 198 -8.03 9.04 -8.30
CA LEU A 198 -8.13 9.59 -6.94
C LEU A 198 -8.14 11.12 -6.92
N SER A 199 -7.44 11.75 -7.85
CA SER A 199 -7.32 13.20 -7.97
C SER A 199 -8.51 13.88 -8.65
N GLN A 200 -9.40 13.11 -9.31
CA GLN A 200 -10.58 13.66 -9.97
C GLN A 200 -11.74 13.92 -8.98
N PRO A 201 -12.31 15.14 -8.94
CA PRO A 201 -13.60 15.37 -8.29
C PRO A 201 -14.68 14.47 -8.92
N ALA A 202 -15.62 13.98 -8.11
CA ALA A 202 -16.74 13.12 -8.57
C ALA A 202 -17.64 13.72 -9.69
N HIS A 203 -17.34 14.93 -10.17
CA HIS A 203 -18.09 15.68 -11.17
C HIS A 203 -17.25 16.15 -12.38
N THR A 204 -15.97 15.80 -12.49
CA THR A 204 -15.18 16.15 -13.68
C THR A 204 -15.43 15.15 -14.81
N ASN A 205 -16.24 15.56 -15.79
CA ASN A 205 -16.55 14.84 -17.05
C ASN A 205 -15.36 14.75 -18.03
N VAL A 206 -14.13 14.50 -17.56
CA VAL A 206 -13.03 14.28 -18.49
C VAL A 206 -13.04 12.81 -18.89
N SER A 207 -13.62 12.54 -20.07
CA SER A 207 -13.83 11.23 -20.70
C SER A 207 -12.53 10.55 -21.18
N VAL A 208 -11.43 10.71 -20.44
CA VAL A 208 -10.14 10.13 -20.84
C VAL A 208 -10.24 8.63 -20.75
N GLY A 209 -9.98 7.95 -21.87
CA GLY A 209 -9.94 6.51 -21.92
C GLY A 209 -11.28 5.80 -21.92
N GLU A 210 -12.43 6.50 -21.84
CA GLU A 210 -13.75 5.85 -21.85
C GLU A 210 -13.93 4.93 -23.06
N GLY A 211 -13.91 3.63 -22.77
CA GLY A 211 -14.11 2.56 -23.71
C GLY A 211 -15.57 2.17 -23.79
N ASN A 212 -16.02 1.77 -24.99
CA ASN A 212 -17.29 1.05 -25.12
C ASN A 212 -17.03 -0.46 -25.20
N TRP A 213 -16.42 -1.00 -24.13
CA TRP A 213 -16.20 -2.45 -23.97
C TRP A 213 -16.99 -2.98 -22.78
N THR A 214 -17.35 -4.25 -22.86
CA THR A 214 -18.05 -4.94 -21.79
C THR A 214 -17.08 -5.25 -20.65
N VAL A 215 -17.48 -4.94 -19.43
CA VAL A 215 -16.78 -5.35 -18.20
C VAL A 215 -17.60 -6.44 -17.54
N GLU A 216 -17.00 -7.59 -17.31
CA GLU A 216 -17.62 -8.74 -16.66
C GLU A 216 -17.26 -8.78 -15.17
N PRO A 217 -18.08 -9.39 -14.30
CA PRO A 217 -17.65 -9.77 -12.96
C PRO A 217 -16.53 -10.80 -13.04
N ALA A 218 -15.47 -10.62 -12.24
CA ALA A 218 -14.44 -11.64 -12.08
C ALA A 218 -15.04 -12.91 -11.43
N ARG A 219 -14.62 -14.08 -11.92
CA ARG A 219 -15.27 -15.37 -11.59
C ARG A 219 -14.88 -15.92 -10.22
N GLU A 220 -13.60 -15.79 -9.85
CA GLU A 220 -13.05 -16.42 -8.65
C GLU A 220 -13.18 -15.52 -7.43
N ARG A 221 -12.83 -14.24 -7.58
CA ARG A 221 -12.84 -13.25 -6.50
C ARG A 221 -13.53 -11.98 -6.93
N PHE A 222 -14.04 -11.22 -5.96
CA PHE A 222 -14.71 -9.96 -6.23
C PHE A 222 -13.84 -9.02 -7.06
N GLY A 223 -14.42 -8.47 -8.13
CA GLY A 223 -13.75 -7.54 -9.03
C GLY A 223 -14.32 -7.60 -10.43
N HIS A 224 -13.53 -7.09 -11.35
CA HIS A 224 -13.86 -6.96 -12.76
C HIS A 224 -12.90 -7.77 -13.61
N PHE A 225 -13.41 -8.32 -14.71
CA PHE A 225 -12.64 -8.93 -15.78
C PHE A 225 -13.00 -8.24 -17.08
N VAL A 226 -11.99 -7.87 -17.87
CA VAL A 226 -12.16 -7.26 -19.18
C VAL A 226 -11.60 -8.22 -20.23
N PRO A 227 -12.46 -9.00 -20.91
CA PRO A 227 -12.04 -9.90 -21.97
C PRO A 227 -11.36 -9.15 -23.12
N ALA A 228 -10.32 -9.74 -23.71
CA ALA A 228 -9.61 -9.14 -24.84
C ALA A 228 -10.52 -8.86 -26.04
N ASP A 229 -11.41 -9.81 -26.35
CA ASP A 229 -12.36 -9.73 -27.46
C ASP A 229 -13.48 -8.69 -27.23
N ALA A 230 -13.76 -8.34 -25.97
CA ALA A 230 -14.67 -7.25 -25.62
C ALA A 230 -14.09 -5.86 -25.95
N VAL A 231 -12.76 -5.71 -25.91
CA VAL A 231 -12.06 -4.47 -26.27
C VAL A 231 -11.88 -4.36 -27.78
N ALA A 232 -11.28 -5.39 -28.39
CA ALA A 232 -11.14 -5.52 -29.83
C ALA A 232 -10.93 -7.01 -30.20
N PRO A 233 -11.59 -7.54 -31.24
CA PRO A 233 -11.47 -8.95 -31.63
C PRO A 233 -10.04 -9.42 -31.92
N ASP A 234 -9.16 -8.50 -32.31
CA ASP A 234 -7.76 -8.73 -32.65
C ASP A 234 -6.81 -7.89 -31.79
N LEU A 235 -7.21 -7.49 -30.58
CA LEU A 235 -6.45 -6.58 -29.69
C LEU A 235 -4.95 -6.90 -29.66
N TYR A 236 -4.61 -8.14 -29.31
CA TYR A 236 -3.22 -8.55 -29.18
C TYR A 236 -2.57 -8.93 -30.52
N ALA A 237 -3.34 -9.51 -31.46
CA ALA A 237 -2.81 -9.90 -32.77
C ALA A 237 -2.41 -8.69 -33.63
N SER A 238 -3.15 -7.59 -33.52
CA SER A 238 -2.91 -6.34 -34.24
C SER A 238 -2.16 -5.30 -33.41
N GLY A 239 -2.09 -5.47 -32.08
CA GLY A 239 -1.37 -4.58 -31.15
C GLY A 239 -1.76 -3.12 -31.35
N ARG A 240 -0.78 -2.25 -31.61
CA ARG A 240 -1.00 -0.83 -31.92
C ARG A 240 -1.97 -0.54 -33.07
N ARG A 241 -2.14 -1.50 -33.99
CA ARG A 241 -3.00 -1.35 -35.17
C ARG A 241 -4.43 -1.85 -34.95
N CYS A 242 -4.74 -2.45 -33.81
CA CYS A 242 -6.10 -2.90 -33.52
C CYS A 242 -7.07 -1.71 -33.60
N LEU A 243 -8.33 -1.97 -33.95
CA LEU A 243 -9.37 -0.95 -33.97
C LEU A 243 -10.29 -1.14 -32.77
N LEU A 244 -10.39 -0.10 -31.93
CA LEU A 244 -11.24 -0.12 -30.75
C LEU A 244 -12.23 1.06 -30.75
N ARG A 245 -13.35 0.88 -30.03
CA ARG A 245 -14.37 1.92 -29.87
C ARG A 245 -14.03 2.83 -28.69
N HIS A 246 -13.80 4.10 -28.98
CA HIS A 246 -13.54 5.14 -27.98
C HIS A 246 -14.45 6.33 -28.25
N ALA A 247 -15.24 6.76 -27.24
CA ALA A 247 -16.20 7.87 -27.36
C ALA A 247 -17.10 7.80 -28.62
N GLY A 248 -17.54 6.59 -29.00
CA GLY A 248 -18.37 6.34 -30.18
C GLY A 248 -17.64 6.32 -31.54
N ALA A 249 -16.36 6.68 -31.59
CA ALA A 249 -15.53 6.61 -32.79
C ALA A 249 -14.67 5.33 -32.82
N TRP A 250 -14.27 4.91 -34.02
CA TRP A 250 -13.20 3.91 -34.17
C TRP A 250 -11.85 4.62 -34.13
N VAL A 251 -10.95 4.13 -33.29
CA VAL A 251 -9.57 4.60 -33.18
C VAL A 251 -8.61 3.42 -33.19
N THR A 252 -7.35 3.66 -33.56
CA THR A 252 -6.32 2.62 -33.42
C THR A 252 -5.91 2.44 -31.96
N GLY A 253 -5.42 1.26 -31.60
CA GLY A 253 -4.79 1.00 -30.31
C GLY A 253 -3.69 2.02 -29.99
N GLN A 254 -2.88 2.39 -30.98
CA GLN A 254 -1.87 3.44 -30.88
C GLN A 254 -2.46 4.80 -30.50
N HIS A 255 -3.53 5.23 -31.17
CA HIS A 255 -4.17 6.52 -30.88
C HIS A 255 -4.80 6.53 -29.48
N HIS A 256 -5.45 5.44 -29.08
CA HIS A 256 -5.99 5.29 -27.74
C HIS A 256 -4.87 5.36 -26.68
N LEU A 257 -3.79 4.59 -26.86
CA LEU A 257 -2.65 4.56 -25.95
C LEU A 257 -1.99 5.95 -25.82
N GLN A 258 -1.79 6.67 -26.93
CA GLN A 258 -1.27 8.05 -26.93
C GLN A 258 -2.20 9.02 -26.20
N SER A 259 -3.52 8.92 -26.45
CA SER A 259 -4.52 9.80 -25.85
C SER A 259 -4.56 9.62 -24.33
N VAL A 260 -4.64 8.37 -23.87
CA VAL A 260 -4.63 8.04 -22.44
C VAL A 260 -3.32 8.46 -21.79
N TRP A 261 -2.19 8.09 -22.39
CA TRP A 261 -0.89 8.43 -21.81
C TRP A 261 -0.62 9.93 -21.78
N SER A 262 -1.11 10.71 -22.75
CA SER A 262 -0.94 12.17 -22.74
C SER A 262 -1.48 12.83 -21.46
N VAL A 263 -2.52 12.24 -20.86
CA VAL A 263 -3.12 12.70 -19.61
C VAL A 263 -2.39 12.12 -18.40
N LEU A 264 -2.11 10.81 -18.42
CA LEU A 264 -1.46 10.15 -17.28
C LEU A 264 0.01 10.52 -17.12
N ARG A 265 0.67 10.97 -18.19
CA ARG A 265 2.09 11.34 -18.16
C ARG A 265 2.39 12.48 -17.20
N SER A 266 1.53 13.51 -17.13
CA SER A 266 1.71 14.60 -16.16
C SER A 266 1.48 14.12 -14.73
N GLU A 267 0.57 13.16 -14.53
CA GLU A 267 0.33 12.54 -13.22
C GLU A 267 1.54 11.71 -12.79
N ALA A 268 2.10 10.89 -13.68
CA ALA A 268 3.32 10.14 -13.38
C ALA A 268 4.47 11.07 -12.93
N ILE A 269 4.65 12.19 -13.64
CA ILE A 269 5.68 13.19 -13.30
C ILE A 269 5.38 13.88 -11.97
N SER A 270 4.11 14.23 -11.67
CA SER A 270 3.75 14.88 -10.41
C SER A 270 3.95 13.95 -9.19
N MET A 271 3.79 12.65 -9.39
CA MET A 271 4.13 11.61 -8.42
C MET A 271 5.64 11.35 -8.29
N GLY A 272 6.46 11.97 -9.13
CA GLY A 272 7.91 11.75 -9.16
C GLY A 272 8.33 10.44 -9.83
N LEU A 273 7.46 9.81 -10.63
CA LEU A 273 7.79 8.61 -11.40
C LEU A 273 8.59 8.95 -12.67
N ASP A 274 9.42 8.01 -13.13
CA ASP A 274 10.07 8.10 -14.44
C ASP A 274 9.08 7.70 -15.56
N PRO A 275 8.66 8.64 -16.44
CA PRO A 275 7.75 8.31 -17.54
C PRO A 275 8.45 7.57 -18.70
N ALA A 276 9.79 7.53 -18.74
CA ALA A 276 10.54 7.06 -19.91
C ALA A 276 10.23 5.62 -20.36
N PRO A 277 9.99 4.63 -19.48
CA PRO A 277 9.58 3.28 -19.89
C PRO A 277 8.26 3.27 -20.67
N VAL A 278 7.30 4.11 -20.27
CA VAL A 278 6.01 4.21 -20.95
C VAL A 278 6.13 5.07 -22.21
N ASP A 279 6.85 6.20 -22.15
CA ASP A 279 7.10 7.09 -23.28
C ASP A 279 7.68 6.32 -24.48
N ARG A 280 8.67 5.43 -24.25
CA ARG A 280 9.28 4.62 -25.32
C ARG A 280 8.29 3.66 -25.99
N ARG A 281 7.38 3.04 -25.22
CA ARG A 281 6.32 2.16 -25.74
C ARG A 281 5.24 2.97 -26.47
N VAL A 282 4.85 4.12 -25.94
CA VAL A 282 3.85 4.98 -26.58
C VAL A 282 4.40 5.60 -27.87
N ALA A 283 5.69 5.94 -27.91
CA ALA A 283 6.35 6.48 -29.11
C ALA A 283 6.69 5.42 -30.16
N GLY A 284 6.49 4.12 -29.87
CA GLY A 284 6.84 3.03 -30.79
C GLY A 284 8.34 2.76 -30.92
N LEU A 285 9.16 3.24 -29.98
CA LEU A 285 10.61 3.02 -29.95
C LEU A 285 10.99 1.60 -29.49
N VAL A 286 10.10 0.99 -28.71
CA VAL A 286 10.19 -0.40 -28.21
C VAL A 286 8.85 -1.09 -28.57
N PRO A 287 8.83 -2.36 -29.00
CA PRO A 287 7.56 -3.08 -29.25
C PRO A 287 6.70 -3.16 -27.99
N LEU A 288 5.37 -3.25 -28.16
CA LEU A 288 4.48 -3.64 -27.05
C LEU A 288 4.68 -5.13 -26.70
N PRO A 289 4.33 -5.59 -25.48
CA PRO A 289 4.38 -7.01 -25.12
C PRO A 289 3.66 -7.93 -26.10
N CYS A 290 2.49 -7.54 -26.60
CA CYS A 290 1.76 -8.29 -27.61
C CYS A 290 2.38 -8.28 -29.03
N GLU A 291 3.39 -7.44 -29.29
CA GLU A 291 4.04 -7.29 -30.59
C GLU A 291 5.37 -8.03 -30.70
N HIS A 292 5.88 -8.59 -29.61
CA HIS A 292 7.08 -9.41 -29.59
C HIS A 292 6.81 -10.79 -28.99
N GLY A 293 7.72 -11.73 -29.22
CA GLY A 293 7.51 -13.15 -28.89
C GLY A 293 7.38 -13.44 -27.40
N GLU A 294 7.21 -14.72 -27.08
CA GLU A 294 7.13 -15.25 -25.71
C GLU A 294 8.21 -14.68 -24.77
N PRO A 295 7.93 -14.55 -23.45
CA PRO A 295 8.93 -14.10 -22.50
C PRO A 295 10.14 -15.03 -22.56
N ALA A 296 11.31 -14.51 -22.26
CA ALA A 296 12.47 -15.37 -22.13
C ALA A 296 12.20 -16.39 -21.01
N GLU A 297 12.64 -17.64 -21.20
CA GLU A 297 12.71 -18.56 -20.07
C GLU A 297 13.61 -17.94 -19.00
N ILE A 298 13.21 -18.09 -17.74
CA ILE A 298 13.98 -17.55 -16.63
C ILE A 298 15.37 -18.20 -16.63
N ALA A 299 16.41 -17.37 -16.62
CA ALA A 299 17.77 -17.84 -16.56
C ALA A 299 18.21 -18.05 -15.09
N PRO A 300 19.05 -19.06 -14.80
CA PRO A 300 19.58 -19.25 -13.46
C PRO A 300 20.46 -18.06 -13.08
N GLY A 301 20.34 -17.61 -11.83
CA GLY A 301 21.11 -16.48 -11.30
C GLY A 301 22.51 -16.90 -10.85
N PRO A 302 23.42 -15.95 -10.62
CA PRO A 302 24.67 -16.25 -9.91
C PRO A 302 24.29 -16.81 -8.52
N GLY A 303 24.63 -18.08 -8.28
CA GLY A 303 24.36 -18.75 -7.02
C GLY A 303 24.95 -17.97 -5.85
N ASP A 304 24.14 -17.81 -4.80
CA ASP A 304 24.44 -17.30 -3.45
C ASP A 304 25.57 -16.24 -3.38
N GLY A 305 25.26 -14.94 -3.44
CA GLY A 305 26.34 -13.95 -3.32
C GLY A 305 26.01 -12.50 -2.99
N ALA A 306 25.45 -11.73 -3.91
CA ALA A 306 25.33 -10.28 -3.73
C ALA A 306 24.22 -9.74 -4.64
N GLY A 307 23.32 -8.89 -4.13
CA GLY A 307 22.37 -8.23 -5.03
C GLY A 307 21.28 -7.35 -4.44
N LEU A 308 20.77 -7.66 -3.24
CA LEU A 308 19.76 -6.82 -2.59
C LEU A 308 20.32 -6.36 -1.25
N GLU A 309 20.48 -5.05 -1.05
CA GLU A 309 20.53 -4.48 0.31
C GLU A 309 19.21 -4.87 0.98
N VAL A 310 19.32 -5.75 1.97
CA VAL A 310 18.28 -6.73 2.20
C VAL A 310 17.19 -6.17 3.13
N LEU A 311 15.91 -6.23 2.72
CA LEU A 311 14.75 -6.20 3.64
C LEU A 311 14.62 -7.52 4.42
N ASP A 312 15.76 -8.12 4.82
CA ASP A 312 15.81 -9.44 5.47
C ASP A 312 15.12 -9.35 6.81
N PRO A 313 14.01 -10.08 7.03
CA PRO A 313 13.34 -10.08 8.33
C PRO A 313 14.28 -10.52 9.46
N ALA A 314 15.30 -11.35 9.18
CA ALA A 314 16.31 -11.71 10.17
C ALA A 314 17.29 -10.57 10.47
N ALA A 315 17.68 -9.76 9.47
CA ALA A 315 18.50 -8.57 9.70
C ALA A 315 17.72 -7.43 10.40
N ARG A 316 16.40 -7.57 10.48
CA ARG A 316 15.50 -6.65 11.17
C ARG A 316 15.34 -6.95 12.65
N VAL A 317 15.87 -8.07 13.16
CA VAL A 317 15.91 -8.36 14.59
C VAL A 317 16.75 -7.30 15.30
N ARG A 318 16.30 -6.85 16.48
CA ARG A 318 17.01 -5.90 17.34
C ARG A 318 17.14 -6.47 18.74
N GLU A 319 18.36 -6.46 19.25
CA GLU A 319 18.66 -6.81 20.64
C GLU A 319 19.03 -5.56 21.42
N ARG A 320 18.38 -5.34 22.57
CA ARG A 320 18.53 -4.15 23.42
C ARG A 320 18.63 -4.59 24.88
N GLU A 321 19.85 -4.86 25.34
CA GLU A 321 20.15 -5.42 26.67
C GLU A 321 19.41 -6.73 26.98
N THR A 322 18.15 -6.64 27.41
CA THR A 322 17.28 -7.77 27.72
C THR A 322 16.10 -7.89 26.78
N LEU A 323 15.83 -6.88 25.96
CA LEU A 323 14.74 -6.87 25.00
C LEU A 323 15.20 -7.46 23.67
N VAL A 324 14.39 -8.36 23.12
CA VAL A 324 14.53 -8.88 21.76
C VAL A 324 13.31 -8.45 20.97
N LEU A 325 13.52 -7.74 19.87
CA LEU A 325 12.47 -7.31 18.96
C LEU A 325 12.66 -7.96 17.60
N GLU A 326 11.59 -8.53 17.06
CA GLU A 326 11.62 -9.19 15.75
C GLU A 326 10.30 -8.98 14.99
N PRO A 327 10.34 -8.92 13.65
CA PRO A 327 9.13 -8.89 12.85
C PRO A 327 8.46 -10.26 12.86
N VAL A 328 7.17 -10.30 13.21
CA VAL A 328 6.38 -11.54 13.23
C VAL A 328 5.36 -11.61 12.11
N TRP A 329 4.81 -10.46 11.68
CA TRP A 329 3.93 -10.40 10.51
C TRP A 329 4.16 -9.15 9.68
N LEU A 330 4.18 -9.31 8.36
CA LEU A 330 4.30 -8.27 7.36
C LEU A 330 3.13 -8.44 6.38
N THR A 331 2.31 -7.41 6.26
CA THR A 331 1.16 -7.38 5.34
C THR A 331 1.24 -6.12 4.49
N TRP A 332 0.34 -6.00 3.50
CA TRP A 332 0.23 -4.79 2.69
C TRP A 332 0.04 -3.51 3.52
N ASN A 333 -0.80 -3.56 4.56
CA ASN A 333 -1.20 -2.36 5.32
C ASN A 333 -0.50 -2.24 6.67
N THR A 334 0.03 -3.33 7.21
CA THR A 334 0.39 -3.41 8.62
C THR A 334 1.63 -4.29 8.82
N THR A 335 2.50 -3.84 9.73
CA THR A 335 3.60 -4.63 10.27
C THR A 335 3.36 -4.92 11.74
N ALA A 336 3.73 -6.11 12.18
CA ALA A 336 3.64 -6.53 13.56
C ALA A 336 4.99 -7.05 14.04
N TRP A 337 5.41 -6.51 15.18
CA TRP A 337 6.67 -6.80 15.82
C TRP A 337 6.41 -7.45 17.17
N ARG A 338 7.17 -8.48 17.49
CA ARG A 338 7.18 -9.10 18.81
C ARG A 338 8.32 -8.50 19.60
N CYS A 339 8.04 -8.02 20.80
CA CYS A 339 9.03 -7.57 21.77
C CYS A 339 8.98 -8.50 22.99
N GLU A 340 10.09 -9.16 23.28
CA GLU A 340 10.25 -10.09 24.39
C GLU A 340 11.33 -9.59 25.36
N ASP A 341 11.06 -9.62 26.66
CA ASP A 341 12.10 -9.46 27.68
C ASP A 341 12.67 -10.83 28.03
N SER A 342 13.88 -11.12 27.52
CA SER A 342 14.61 -12.37 27.72
C SER A 342 14.81 -12.77 29.19
N ARG A 343 14.76 -11.82 30.14
CA ARG A 343 14.87 -12.13 31.57
C ARG A 343 13.57 -12.64 32.18
N SER A 344 12.44 -12.04 31.80
CA SER A 344 11.14 -12.35 32.39
C SER A 344 10.28 -13.29 31.53
N GLY A 345 10.66 -13.50 30.26
CA GLY A 345 9.89 -14.23 29.26
C GLY A 345 8.56 -13.54 28.91
N ARG A 346 8.40 -12.26 29.29
CA ARG A 346 7.18 -11.50 28.98
C ARG A 346 7.27 -10.98 27.55
N THR A 347 6.13 -10.96 26.88
CA THR A 347 6.04 -10.57 25.47
C THR A 347 4.90 -9.58 25.27
N VAL A 348 5.14 -8.58 24.42
CA VAL A 348 4.12 -7.72 23.84
C VAL A 348 4.30 -7.66 22.32
N HIS A 349 3.25 -7.27 21.61
CA HIS A 349 3.24 -7.09 20.18
C HIS A 349 3.01 -5.61 19.86
N LEU A 350 3.84 -5.05 18.98
CA LEU A 350 3.73 -3.71 18.45
C LEU A 350 3.22 -3.85 17.02
N VAL A 351 2.00 -3.38 16.78
CA VAL A 351 1.35 -3.43 15.46
C VAL A 351 1.13 -2.01 14.96
N MET A 352 1.51 -1.74 13.72
CA MET A 352 1.44 -0.40 13.14
C MET A 352 1.22 -0.45 11.63
N PRO A 353 0.68 0.62 11.03
CA PRO A 353 0.72 0.81 9.59
C PRO A 353 2.14 0.68 9.03
N VAL A 354 2.28 0.14 7.81
CA VAL A 354 3.59 0.02 7.14
C VAL A 354 4.28 1.38 7.00
N SER A 355 3.52 2.46 6.82
CA SER A 355 4.04 3.83 6.75
C SER A 355 4.80 4.27 8.00
N ASP A 356 4.42 3.75 9.16
CA ASP A 356 4.93 4.19 10.46
C ASP A 356 6.16 3.37 10.88
N GLU A 357 6.42 2.26 10.18
CA GLU A 357 7.46 1.31 10.52
C GLU A 357 8.88 1.91 10.41
N ARG A 358 9.11 2.77 9.41
CA ARG A 358 10.40 3.45 9.27
C ARG A 358 10.72 4.31 10.49
N VAL A 359 9.76 5.13 10.92
CA VAL A 359 9.92 5.99 12.11
C VAL A 359 10.08 5.13 13.36
N PHE A 360 9.32 4.03 13.46
CA PHE A 360 9.48 3.08 14.53
C PHE A 360 10.90 2.51 14.61
N LEU A 361 11.48 2.07 13.49
CA LEU A 361 12.84 1.57 13.43
C LEU A 361 13.88 2.64 13.78
N GLU A 362 13.74 3.86 13.25
CA GLU A 362 14.63 4.99 13.59
C GLU A 362 14.61 5.31 15.11
N ARG A 363 13.42 5.29 15.72
CA ARG A 363 13.23 5.53 17.17
C ARG A 363 13.71 4.36 18.02
N LEU A 364 13.54 3.14 17.53
CA LEU A 364 14.06 1.93 18.15
C LEU A 364 15.59 1.92 18.12
N ASP A 365 16.21 2.19 16.97
CA ASP A 365 17.65 2.16 16.78
C ASP A 365 18.35 3.25 17.61
N SER A 366 17.76 4.44 17.70
CA SER A 366 18.22 5.52 18.59
C SER A 366 17.97 5.27 20.09
N GLY A 367 17.26 4.19 20.47
CA GLY A 367 16.96 3.85 21.86
C GLY A 367 15.85 4.64 22.52
N ARG A 368 15.18 5.53 21.78
CA ARG A 368 14.08 6.35 22.30
C ARG A 368 12.87 5.53 22.74
N LEU A 369 12.76 4.28 22.30
CA LEU A 369 11.67 3.37 22.67
C LEU A 369 12.01 2.43 23.84
N ASP A 370 13.27 2.34 24.29
CA ASP A 370 13.69 1.30 25.24
C ASP A 370 12.93 1.38 26.57
N THR A 371 12.79 2.58 27.13
CA THR A 371 12.03 2.81 28.37
C THR A 371 10.58 2.39 28.20
N PHE A 372 9.92 2.89 27.16
CA PHE A 372 8.52 2.58 26.85
C PHE A 372 8.29 1.07 26.79
N LEU A 373 9.13 0.35 26.04
CA LEU A 373 9.02 -1.09 25.89
C LEU A 373 9.19 -1.84 27.21
N ARG A 374 10.16 -1.44 28.05
CA ARG A 374 10.34 -2.00 29.39
C ARG A 374 9.11 -1.76 30.28
N VAL A 375 8.50 -0.57 30.21
CA VAL A 375 7.28 -0.25 30.97
C VAL A 375 6.12 -1.14 30.52
N CYS A 376 5.85 -1.23 29.21
CA CYS A 376 4.82 -2.11 28.65
C CYS A 376 4.99 -3.56 29.10
N LEU A 377 6.23 -4.06 29.12
CA LEU A 377 6.54 -5.42 29.54
C LEU A 377 6.43 -5.64 31.05
N ARG A 378 6.60 -4.60 31.88
CA ARG A 378 6.50 -4.72 33.35
C ARG A 378 5.09 -4.52 33.91
N ARG A 379 4.22 -3.77 33.22
CA ARG A 379 2.85 -3.45 33.68
C ARG A 379 2.05 -4.68 34.11
N ARG A 380 1.32 -4.60 35.23
CA ARG A 380 0.45 -5.68 35.72
C ARG A 380 -0.83 -5.82 34.89
N ILE A 381 -1.36 -4.69 34.43
CA ILE A 381 -2.51 -4.65 33.52
C ILE A 381 -1.99 -4.98 32.12
N ARG A 382 -2.53 -6.06 31.55
CA ARG A 382 -2.14 -6.54 30.23
C ARG A 382 -2.86 -5.75 29.13
N PRO A 383 -2.16 -5.31 28.07
CA PRO A 383 -2.83 -4.80 26.87
C PRO A 383 -3.85 -5.79 26.32
N ALA A 384 -4.93 -5.27 25.73
CA ALA A 384 -5.94 -6.12 25.10
C ALA A 384 -5.34 -6.91 23.92
N PRO A 385 -5.90 -8.09 23.57
CA PRO A 385 -5.54 -8.78 22.33
C PRO A 385 -6.01 -7.98 21.10
N LEU A 386 -5.26 -8.06 20.00
CA LEU A 386 -5.72 -7.58 18.70
C LEU A 386 -6.72 -8.59 18.12
N VAL A 387 -7.96 -8.16 17.93
CA VAL A 387 -9.07 -9.03 17.49
C VAL A 387 -9.72 -8.57 16.19
N ASN A 388 -9.42 -7.36 15.71
CA ASN A 388 -10.00 -6.81 14.50
C ASN A 388 -8.99 -5.94 13.72
N SER A 389 -8.95 -6.11 12.40
CA SER A 389 -8.07 -5.37 11.48
C SER A 389 -8.32 -3.86 11.41
N THR A 390 -9.41 -3.36 11.97
CA THR A 390 -9.62 -1.91 12.13
C THR A 390 -8.74 -1.32 13.24
N GLN A 391 -8.35 -2.14 14.23
CA GLN A 391 -7.51 -1.73 15.35
C GLN A 391 -6.05 -1.52 14.94
N SER A 392 -5.60 -2.13 13.83
CA SER A 392 -4.23 -1.99 13.31
C SER A 392 -4.03 -0.79 12.37
N ARG A 393 -5.07 0.04 12.15
CA ARG A 393 -5.00 1.26 11.33
C ARG A 393 -4.15 2.37 11.96
N LYS A 394 -3.80 2.24 13.24
CA LYS A 394 -2.91 3.14 13.96
C LYS A 394 -1.93 2.31 14.78
N PRO A 395 -0.73 2.82 15.10
CA PRO A 395 0.19 2.15 16.00
C PRO A 395 -0.47 1.81 17.33
N GLY A 396 -0.06 0.70 17.93
CA GLY A 396 -0.44 0.32 19.29
C GLY A 396 0.37 -0.81 19.91
N VAL A 397 -0.05 -1.23 21.10
CA VAL A 397 0.54 -2.36 21.84
C VAL A 397 -0.52 -3.37 22.21
N TRP A 398 -0.23 -4.65 21.98
CA TRP A 398 -1.13 -5.78 22.22
C TRP A 398 -0.43 -6.92 22.93
N THR A 399 -1.17 -7.71 23.71
CA THR A 399 -0.58 -8.92 24.32
C THR A 399 -0.44 -10.05 23.33
N THR A 400 -1.49 -10.29 22.57
CA THR A 400 -1.54 -11.29 21.51
C THR A 400 -2.14 -10.68 20.26
N VAL A 401 -1.73 -11.20 19.13
CA VAL A 401 -2.23 -10.80 17.82
C VAL A 401 -2.65 -12.06 17.11
N ARG A 402 -3.90 -12.09 16.65
CA ARG A 402 -4.37 -13.19 15.82
C ARG A 402 -4.10 -12.88 14.34
N PRO A 403 -3.65 -13.84 13.53
CA PRO A 403 -3.42 -13.61 12.10
C PRO A 403 -4.64 -13.03 11.35
N ASP A 404 -5.85 -13.53 11.67
CA ASP A 404 -7.12 -13.06 11.11
C ASP A 404 -7.51 -11.65 11.57
N ALA A 405 -6.88 -11.14 12.64
CA ALA A 405 -7.01 -9.75 13.05
C ALA A 405 -6.09 -8.80 12.26
N LEU A 406 -5.11 -9.31 11.52
CA LEU A 406 -4.23 -8.50 10.67
C LEU A 406 -4.69 -8.50 9.21
N VAL A 407 -5.25 -9.62 8.74
CA VAL A 407 -5.74 -9.77 7.37
C VAL A 407 -7.25 -9.59 7.35
N PRO A 408 -7.77 -8.53 6.74
CA PRO A 408 -9.20 -8.35 6.57
C PRO A 408 -9.82 -9.50 5.78
N ALA A 409 -11.08 -9.83 6.09
CA ALA A 409 -11.88 -10.72 5.27
C ALA A 409 -11.89 -10.26 3.79
N GLU A 410 -11.53 -11.16 2.88
CA GLU A 410 -11.71 -10.93 1.45
C GLU A 410 -13.20 -10.91 1.10
N ARG A 411 -13.55 -10.29 -0.03
CA ARG A 411 -14.92 -10.33 -0.56
C ARG A 411 -15.07 -11.53 -1.49
N GLY A 412 -16.14 -12.31 -1.30
CA GLY A 412 -16.52 -13.35 -2.25
C GLY A 412 -16.96 -12.76 -3.58
N ALA A 413 -17.13 -13.58 -4.63
CA ALA A 413 -17.56 -13.10 -5.95
C ALA A 413 -18.88 -12.29 -5.92
N ASP A 414 -19.70 -12.47 -4.89
CA ASP A 414 -20.93 -11.73 -4.60
C ASP A 414 -20.71 -10.34 -3.96
N GLY A 415 -19.46 -9.98 -3.66
CA GLY A 415 -19.08 -8.73 -3.00
C GLY A 415 -19.24 -8.72 -1.48
N ILE A 416 -19.74 -9.81 -0.89
CA ILE A 416 -19.95 -9.95 0.54
C ILE A 416 -18.62 -10.36 1.22
N PRO A 417 -18.23 -9.73 2.33
CA PRO A 417 -17.06 -10.17 3.10
C PRO A 417 -17.19 -11.63 3.53
N MET A 418 -16.23 -12.46 3.16
CA MET A 418 -16.17 -13.86 3.55
C MET A 418 -15.82 -13.96 5.04
N SER A 419 -16.65 -14.65 5.83
CA SER A 419 -16.38 -14.84 7.25
C SER A 419 -15.15 -15.73 7.47
N GLY A 420 -14.07 -15.13 7.97
CA GLY A 420 -12.92 -15.75 8.65
C GLY A 420 -12.45 -17.11 8.12
N GLY A 421 -11.52 -17.10 7.17
CA GLY A 421 -10.76 -18.27 6.75
C GLY A 421 -9.66 -17.85 5.78
N SER A 422 -8.43 -18.27 6.06
CA SER A 422 -7.25 -18.17 5.20
C SER A 422 -7.59 -18.20 3.70
N GLY A 423 -7.31 -17.10 3.01
CA GLY A 423 -7.60 -16.91 1.59
C GLY A 423 -6.90 -17.90 0.64
N GLY A 424 -6.04 -18.78 1.15
CA GLY A 424 -5.40 -19.86 0.37
C GLY A 424 -5.96 -21.27 0.63
N GLY A 425 -6.91 -21.45 1.55
CA GLY A 425 -7.29 -22.79 2.05
C GLY A 425 -8.48 -23.46 1.35
N GLN A 426 -9.55 -22.71 1.07
CA GLN A 426 -10.77 -23.27 0.48
C GLN A 426 -10.79 -23.19 -1.05
N ASP A 427 -10.05 -22.24 -1.65
CA ASP A 427 -9.93 -22.06 -3.10
C ASP A 427 -9.14 -23.19 -3.79
N ALA A 428 -8.31 -23.94 -3.06
CA ALA A 428 -7.58 -25.09 -3.58
C ALA A 428 -8.52 -26.17 -4.17
N GLN A 429 -9.75 -26.30 -3.64
CA GLN A 429 -10.75 -27.24 -4.18
C GLN A 429 -11.51 -26.69 -5.40
N ALA A 430 -11.51 -25.37 -5.61
CA ALA A 430 -12.13 -24.73 -6.77
C ALA A 430 -11.17 -24.75 -7.99
N LYS A 431 -9.86 -24.53 -7.77
CA LYS A 431 -8.81 -24.66 -8.81
C LYS A 431 -8.73 -26.10 -9.34
N GLU A 432 -9.05 -27.11 -8.53
CA GLU A 432 -9.08 -28.54 -8.90
C GLU A 432 -10.20 -28.94 -9.89
N ARG A 433 -11.22 -28.10 -10.14
CA ARG A 433 -12.42 -28.52 -10.89
C ARG A 433 -12.51 -28.05 -12.35
N ARG A 434 -11.49 -27.39 -12.91
CA ARG A 434 -11.53 -26.95 -14.33
C ARG A 434 -10.26 -27.22 -15.11
N ASP A 435 -9.83 -28.47 -15.11
CA ASP A 435 -9.24 -29.10 -16.31
C ASP A 435 -10.38 -29.46 -17.29
N GLU A 436 -10.91 -28.46 -18.01
CA GLU A 436 -11.67 -28.70 -19.25
C GLU A 436 -11.32 -27.61 -20.26
N SER A 437 -10.22 -27.80 -20.98
CA SER A 437 -9.99 -27.26 -22.33
C SER A 437 -8.80 -27.96 -22.99
N ALA A 438 -8.88 -29.28 -23.14
CA ALA A 438 -8.18 -29.94 -24.25
C ALA A 438 -9.05 -29.80 -25.51
N PRO A 439 -8.54 -29.27 -26.63
CA PRO A 439 -9.29 -29.27 -27.87
C PRO A 439 -9.47 -30.73 -28.33
N SER A 440 -10.73 -31.19 -28.40
CA SER A 440 -11.03 -32.49 -28.99
C SER A 440 -10.57 -32.50 -30.45
N PRO A 441 -9.81 -33.52 -30.90
CA PRO A 441 -9.30 -33.57 -32.26
C PRO A 441 -10.46 -33.69 -33.25
N SER A 442 -10.52 -32.74 -34.19
CA SER A 442 -11.36 -32.79 -35.37
C SER A 442 -11.03 -34.07 -36.16
N THR A 443 -11.88 -35.08 -36.03
CA THR A 443 -11.81 -36.28 -36.85
C THR A 443 -12.36 -35.95 -38.23
N THR A 444 -11.44 -35.80 -39.19
CA THR A 444 -11.76 -35.89 -40.61
C THR A 444 -12.42 -37.25 -40.89
N SER A 445 -13.69 -37.25 -41.25
CA SER A 445 -14.33 -38.44 -41.84
C SER A 445 -15.09 -38.05 -43.11
N ARG A 446 -14.68 -38.71 -44.20
CA ARG A 446 -15.28 -38.68 -45.55
C ARG A 446 -16.72 -39.23 -45.52
N PRO A 447 -17.58 -38.81 -46.47
CA PRO A 447 -18.97 -39.25 -46.50
C PRO A 447 -19.10 -40.66 -47.10
N GLY A 448 -19.79 -41.55 -46.39
CA GLY A 448 -20.34 -42.82 -46.90
C GLY A 448 -21.85 -42.71 -47.15
N PRO A 449 -22.43 -43.46 -48.10
CA PRO A 449 -23.78 -43.24 -48.64
C PRO A 449 -24.91 -43.86 -47.77
N PRO A 450 -26.19 -43.53 -48.05
CA PRO A 450 -27.27 -43.62 -47.05
C PRO A 450 -27.95 -45.00 -46.98
N GLY A 451 -28.21 -45.46 -45.76
CA GLY A 451 -28.84 -46.75 -45.46
C GLY A 451 -30.03 -46.65 -44.51
N ARG A 452 -31.23 -46.47 -45.09
CA ARG A 452 -32.57 -46.98 -44.71
C ARG A 452 -32.91 -47.31 -43.24
N ARG A 453 -34.01 -46.64 -42.79
CA ARG A 453 -35.17 -47.12 -41.95
C ARG A 453 -34.83 -47.54 -40.51
N SER A 454 -35.53 -47.12 -39.45
CA SER A 454 -36.98 -47.15 -39.22
C SER A 454 -37.31 -46.52 -37.84
N TRP A 455 -38.17 -45.49 -37.84
CA TRP A 455 -39.34 -45.27 -36.96
C TRP A 455 -39.34 -45.80 -35.52
N TRP A 456 -39.55 -44.88 -34.55
CA TRP A 456 -40.70 -44.92 -33.64
C TRP A 456 -41.18 -43.48 -33.33
N VAL A 457 -42.51 -43.36 -33.25
CA VAL A 457 -43.34 -42.15 -33.14
C VAL A 457 -43.92 -42.06 -31.74
N ALA A 458 -43.97 -40.85 -31.16
CA ALA A 458 -45.03 -40.29 -30.31
C ALA A 458 -44.58 -38.86 -29.94
N GLY A 459 -45.10 -37.76 -30.51
CA GLY A 459 -46.49 -37.26 -30.46
C GLY A 459 -46.66 -36.38 -29.21
N ALA A 460 -47.29 -35.21 -29.17
CA ALA A 460 -47.85 -34.26 -30.13
C ALA A 460 -48.26 -33.01 -29.31
N ALA A 461 -48.20 -31.80 -29.89
CA ALA A 461 -49.00 -30.58 -29.66
C ALA A 461 -48.13 -29.35 -30.04
N ALA A 462 -48.22 -28.71 -31.21
CA ALA A 462 -49.32 -28.06 -31.94
C ALA A 462 -49.66 -26.62 -31.48
N GLY A 463 -49.39 -25.67 -32.40
CA GLY A 463 -50.03 -24.36 -32.55
C GLY A 463 -49.12 -23.15 -32.27
N LEU A 464 -49.02 -22.09 -33.08
CA LEU A 464 -49.56 -21.72 -34.39
C LEU A 464 -48.99 -20.31 -34.73
N LEU A 465 -48.81 -20.01 -36.04
CA LEU A 465 -48.69 -18.69 -36.71
C LEU A 465 -47.32 -17.97 -36.63
N ALA A 466 -46.52 -17.74 -37.67
CA ALA A 466 -46.68 -17.37 -39.10
C ALA A 466 -46.67 -15.85 -39.40
N ALA A 467 -45.85 -15.51 -40.42
CA ALA A 467 -45.75 -14.28 -41.20
C ALA A 467 -45.08 -13.07 -40.51
N GLY A 468 -44.14 -12.34 -41.13
CA GLY A 468 -43.59 -12.34 -42.49
C GLY A 468 -42.85 -11.02 -42.71
N GLY A 469 -41.96 -10.96 -43.72
CA GLY A 469 -41.48 -9.68 -44.25
C GLY A 469 -39.98 -9.58 -44.52
N VAL A 470 -39.53 -10.20 -45.62
CA VAL A 470 -38.35 -9.74 -46.36
C VAL A 470 -38.87 -9.01 -47.60
N ALA A 471 -38.47 -7.76 -47.79
CA ALA A 471 -38.39 -7.13 -49.11
C ALA A 471 -37.37 -5.98 -49.07
N ALA A 472 -36.21 -6.25 -49.65
CA ALA A 472 -35.32 -5.25 -50.18
C ALA A 472 -35.98 -4.54 -51.38
N ALA A 473 -35.64 -3.27 -51.60
CA ALA A 473 -34.91 -2.83 -52.80
C ALA A 473 -34.96 -1.29 -52.98
N LEU A 474 -33.99 -0.82 -53.78
CA LEU A 474 -33.96 0.40 -54.58
C LEU A 474 -33.49 1.69 -53.87
N THR A 475 -32.61 2.54 -54.41
CA THR A 475 -31.55 2.53 -55.46
C THR A 475 -31.09 3.99 -55.61
N LEU A 476 -29.87 4.19 -56.12
CA LEU A 476 -29.32 5.41 -56.75
C LEU A 476 -28.93 6.55 -55.79
N GLY A 477 -27.77 7.19 -55.88
CA GLY A 477 -26.80 7.26 -56.97
C GLY A 477 -26.54 8.72 -57.31
N GLY A 478 -25.27 9.14 -57.23
CA GLY A 478 -24.76 10.45 -57.68
C GLY A 478 -23.94 11.17 -56.61
N SER A 479 -22.84 11.88 -56.86
CA SER A 479 -21.84 12.00 -57.94
C SER A 479 -21.06 13.29 -57.62
N GLY A 480 -19.75 13.32 -57.89
CA GLY A 480 -18.93 14.55 -57.92
C GLY A 480 -18.09 14.76 -56.66
N SER A 481 -16.80 14.42 -56.62
CA SER A 481 -15.63 15.10 -57.21
C SER A 481 -15.46 16.55 -56.73
N ASP A 482 -14.43 16.80 -55.93
CA ASP A 482 -13.34 17.76 -56.22
C ASP A 482 -12.44 17.99 -54.97
N GLU A 483 -11.23 17.44 -55.03
CA GLU A 483 -10.01 18.09 -54.51
C GLU A 483 -9.49 19.05 -55.62
N PRO A 484 -8.68 20.11 -55.36
CA PRO A 484 -7.52 20.05 -54.45
C PRO A 484 -7.13 21.35 -53.69
N ALA A 485 -6.21 21.16 -52.75
CA ALA A 485 -5.07 22.03 -52.37
C ALA A 485 -5.28 23.48 -51.90
N ALA A 486 -4.79 23.78 -50.69
CA ALA A 486 -3.77 24.82 -50.46
C ALA A 486 -3.29 24.84 -48.99
N SER A 487 -1.99 24.60 -48.77
CA SER A 487 -1.24 25.18 -47.64
C SER A 487 -0.94 26.66 -47.95
N PRO A 488 -0.79 27.50 -46.92
CA PRO A 488 0.51 28.16 -46.75
C PRO A 488 0.96 28.32 -45.29
N THR A 489 2.22 27.96 -45.07
CA THR A 489 3.31 28.75 -44.48
C THR A 489 3.09 29.53 -43.15
N ALA A 490 3.90 29.16 -42.16
CA ALA A 490 4.30 29.99 -41.01
C ALA A 490 4.99 31.29 -41.45
N PRO A 491 5.02 32.32 -40.59
CA PRO A 491 6.29 32.64 -39.93
C PRO A 491 6.13 33.24 -38.51
N GLY A 492 7.20 33.17 -37.70
CA GLY A 492 7.35 34.09 -36.56
C GLY A 492 8.16 33.57 -35.39
N ALA A 493 9.48 33.54 -35.54
CA ALA A 493 10.40 33.54 -34.41
C ALA A 493 10.39 34.93 -33.74
N ALA A 494 10.30 34.96 -32.41
CA ALA A 494 10.62 36.14 -31.62
C ALA A 494 11.45 35.70 -30.40
N THR A 495 12.75 35.97 -30.50
CA THR A 495 13.72 36.06 -29.43
C THR A 495 13.44 37.28 -28.56
N SER A 496 13.52 37.12 -27.24
CA SER A 496 13.85 38.23 -26.33
C SER A 496 14.80 37.73 -25.25
N GLN A 497 16.05 38.18 -25.35
CA GLN A 497 17.06 38.19 -24.30
C GLN A 497 16.79 39.35 -23.33
N GLY A 498 17.22 39.20 -22.07
CA GLY A 498 17.93 40.28 -21.36
C GLY A 498 17.43 40.69 -19.97
N ALA A 499 18.20 40.30 -18.95
CA ALA A 499 18.64 41.05 -17.74
C ALA A 499 18.71 40.09 -16.51
N ALA A 500 19.86 39.54 -16.10
CA ALA A 500 20.99 40.14 -15.36
C ALA A 500 20.52 40.90 -14.08
N ALA A 501 20.56 40.29 -12.90
CA ALA A 501 21.69 40.07 -11.97
C ALA A 501 22.04 41.29 -11.08
N ALA A 502 21.98 41.12 -9.75
CA ALA A 502 22.98 41.65 -8.81
C ALA A 502 22.89 40.96 -7.42
N PRO A 503 24.02 40.84 -6.67
CA PRO A 503 24.19 40.01 -5.48
C PRO A 503 24.41 40.82 -4.17
N ALA A 504 24.48 40.15 -3.02
CA ALA A 504 25.04 40.71 -1.78
C ALA A 504 25.62 39.56 -0.91
N THR A 505 26.93 39.34 -1.00
CA THR A 505 27.99 39.68 0.00
C THR A 505 28.06 38.77 1.21
N GLU A 506 29.07 37.89 1.15
CA GLU A 506 29.79 37.35 2.30
C GLU A 506 30.54 38.49 3.03
N THR A 507 30.56 38.42 4.35
CA THR A 507 31.65 38.96 5.16
C THR A 507 32.06 37.90 6.17
N GLY A 508 33.22 37.31 5.95
CA GLY A 508 33.96 36.58 6.96
C GLY A 508 34.68 37.53 7.92
N GLY A 509 34.86 37.06 9.15
CA GLY A 509 35.72 37.65 10.16
C GLY A 509 36.23 36.54 11.09
N SER A 510 37.54 36.25 10.98
CA SER A 510 38.27 35.25 11.75
C SER A 510 38.53 35.69 13.20
N GLY A 511 38.68 34.73 14.13
CA GLY A 511 39.30 35.04 15.42
C GLY A 511 39.32 33.92 16.46
N THR A 512 40.26 32.98 16.29
CA THR A 512 41.10 32.34 17.34
C THR A 512 40.48 31.38 18.37
N GLU A 513 41.12 30.20 18.43
CA GLU A 513 40.93 29.11 19.38
C GLU A 513 41.11 29.53 20.86
N ALA A 514 40.23 29.01 21.71
CA ALA A 514 40.55 28.69 23.09
C ALA A 514 39.92 27.33 23.44
N SER A 515 40.79 26.37 23.72
CA SER A 515 40.50 25.08 24.35
C SER A 515 40.04 25.32 25.79
N GLU A 516 38.92 24.73 26.21
CA GLU A 516 38.79 23.85 27.38
C GLU A 516 37.31 23.68 27.81
N THR A 517 37.01 22.42 28.14
CA THR A 517 35.98 21.92 29.09
C THR A 517 34.50 21.85 28.69
N GLU A 518 34.00 20.63 28.89
CA GLU A 518 32.62 20.14 28.87
C GLU A 518 31.62 21.06 29.58
N ALA A 519 30.52 21.34 28.89
CA ALA A 519 29.20 21.49 29.51
C ALA A 519 28.19 20.94 28.50
N SER A 520 27.48 19.88 28.89
CA SER A 520 26.35 19.34 28.16
C SER A 520 25.27 20.41 28.01
N GLU A 521 24.92 20.78 26.77
CA GLU A 521 23.70 21.55 26.48
C GLU A 521 22.50 20.64 26.74
N GLY A 522 22.03 20.66 27.99
CA GLY A 522 20.96 19.82 28.52
C GLY A 522 19.59 20.44 28.35
N GLY A 523 19.00 20.27 27.18
CA GLY A 523 17.55 20.35 27.00
C GLY A 523 16.96 18.94 27.10
N GLY A 524 16.25 18.63 28.18
CA GLY A 524 15.61 17.33 28.40
C GLY A 524 14.10 17.40 28.15
N SER A 525 13.51 16.33 27.63
CA SER A 525 12.05 16.16 27.59
C SER A 525 11.66 14.81 28.16
N VAL A 526 10.60 14.80 28.98
CA VAL A 526 10.12 13.61 29.69
C VAL A 526 8.61 13.48 29.48
N ASP A 527 8.17 12.29 29.06
CA ASP A 527 6.77 11.97 28.80
C ASP A 527 6.17 11.15 29.93
N PHE A 528 4.95 11.52 30.33
CA PHE A 528 4.14 10.89 31.35
C PHE A 528 2.79 10.48 30.76
N ALA A 529 2.27 9.32 31.13
CA ALA A 529 0.93 8.89 30.76
C ALA A 529 0.05 8.77 32.01
N GLY A 530 -1.12 9.41 31.98
CA GLY A 530 -1.92 9.64 33.17
C GLY A 530 -3.39 9.89 32.91
N VAL A 531 -4.06 10.37 33.96
CA VAL A 531 -5.45 10.82 33.91
C VAL A 531 -5.46 12.33 34.07
N PHE A 532 -6.12 13.02 33.15
CA PHE A 532 -6.43 14.43 33.27
C PHE A 532 -7.84 14.62 33.80
N THR A 533 -8.02 15.48 34.79
CA THR A 533 -9.32 15.84 35.35
C THR A 533 -9.47 17.35 35.36
N SER A 534 -10.51 17.86 34.72
CA SER A 534 -10.95 19.25 34.84
C SER A 534 -12.19 19.31 35.73
N ALA A 535 -12.02 19.79 36.95
CA ALA A 535 -13.10 20.01 37.90
C ALA A 535 -13.49 21.50 37.88
N CYS A 536 -14.75 21.78 37.60
CA CYS A 536 -15.29 23.14 37.70
C CYS A 536 -15.81 23.45 39.11
N ASP A 537 -15.91 24.73 39.45
CA ASP A 537 -16.66 25.17 40.63
C ASP A 537 -18.13 24.71 40.55
N PRO A 538 -18.63 23.91 41.50
CA PRO A 538 -20.02 23.45 41.52
C PRO A 538 -21.05 24.59 41.63
N ALA A 539 -20.63 25.82 41.96
CA ALA A 539 -21.48 27.01 41.96
C ALA A 539 -21.67 27.64 40.56
N ALA A 540 -20.90 27.24 39.55
CA ALA A 540 -21.04 27.73 38.18
C ALA A 540 -22.12 26.94 37.42
N PRO A 541 -23.16 27.61 36.87
CA PRO A 541 -24.13 26.95 36.01
C PRO A 541 -23.44 26.52 34.69
N ASP A 542 -23.69 25.29 34.24
CA ASP A 542 -23.24 24.70 32.96
C ASP A 542 -21.78 24.20 32.87
N CYS A 543 -21.12 23.85 33.98
CA CYS A 543 -19.76 23.30 33.95
C CYS A 543 -19.70 21.83 34.43
N ASP A 544 -19.51 20.90 33.50
CA ASP A 544 -19.35 19.47 33.80
C ASP A 544 -17.91 19.14 34.16
N THR A 545 -17.71 18.26 35.15
CA THR A 545 -16.39 17.68 35.43
C THR A 545 -16.00 16.77 34.27
N TYR A 546 -14.88 17.08 33.64
CA TYR A 546 -14.34 16.33 32.52
C TYR A 546 -13.17 15.47 32.98
N VAL A 547 -13.20 14.18 32.68
CA VAL A 547 -12.12 13.23 32.98
C VAL A 547 -11.68 12.59 31.67
N GLU A 548 -10.44 12.85 31.27
CA GLU A 548 -9.82 12.21 30.12
C GLU A 548 -8.77 11.21 30.61
N PRO A 549 -9.05 9.89 30.51
CA PRO A 549 -8.05 8.88 30.81
C PRO A 549 -7.03 8.76 29.67
N ASP A 550 -5.85 8.21 29.97
CA ASP A 550 -4.81 7.90 28.98
C ASP A 550 -4.20 9.13 28.27
N VAL A 551 -4.14 10.29 28.95
CA VAL A 551 -3.50 11.52 28.46
C VAL A 551 -1.98 11.42 28.56
N VAL A 552 -1.27 11.88 27.54
CA VAL A 552 0.20 12.01 27.52
C VAL A 552 0.57 13.46 27.78
N ALA A 553 1.34 13.68 28.85
CA ALA A 553 1.92 14.95 29.20
C ALA A 553 3.43 14.92 28.91
N THR A 554 3.95 15.90 28.19
CA THR A 554 5.38 16.08 27.93
C THR A 554 5.86 17.29 28.71
N LEU A 555 6.78 17.06 29.65
CA LEU A 555 7.49 18.11 30.38
C LEU A 555 8.87 18.29 29.74
N ALA A 556 9.14 19.46 29.17
CA ALA A 556 10.40 19.81 28.55
C ALA A 556 11.04 21.00 29.28
N CYS A 557 12.33 20.93 29.59
CA CYS A 557 13.06 22.04 30.22
C CYS A 557 14.34 22.35 29.44
N ASP A 558 14.64 23.64 29.41
CA ASP A 558 15.92 24.23 29.01
C ASP A 558 16.45 25.04 30.20
N GLY A 559 17.39 24.46 30.96
CA GLY A 559 17.79 24.97 32.27
C GLY A 559 16.62 24.98 33.27
N ASP A 560 16.32 26.16 33.84
CA ASP A 560 15.23 26.35 34.80
C ASP A 560 13.89 26.69 34.11
N ALA A 561 13.90 26.94 32.80
CA ALA A 561 12.71 27.26 32.03
C ALA A 561 12.08 25.97 31.48
N CYS A 562 10.81 25.76 31.79
CA CYS A 562 10.12 24.50 31.53
C CYS A 562 8.76 24.73 30.88
N VAL A 563 8.29 23.76 30.10
CA VAL A 563 6.96 23.76 29.48
C VAL A 563 6.37 22.38 29.65
N ILE A 564 5.10 22.31 30.07
CA ILE A 564 4.31 21.09 30.02
C ILE A 564 3.27 21.19 28.91
N SER A 565 3.12 20.14 28.13
CA SER A 565 2.17 20.07 27.03
C SER A 565 1.39 18.76 27.06
N PHE A 566 0.15 18.77 26.57
CA PHE A 566 -0.74 17.61 26.57
C PHE A 566 -1.13 17.26 25.14
N ALA A 567 -0.96 16.00 24.74
CA ALA A 567 -1.17 15.59 23.35
C ALA A 567 -2.64 15.36 22.96
N GLN A 568 -3.54 15.21 23.94
CA GLN A 568 -4.95 14.83 23.73
C GLN A 568 -5.95 15.86 24.25
N VAL A 569 -5.47 16.97 24.83
CA VAL A 569 -6.34 17.97 25.45
C VAL A 569 -6.01 19.34 24.85
N ASP A 570 -6.97 19.90 24.12
CA ASP A 570 -6.84 21.16 23.38
C ASP A 570 -7.39 22.30 24.24
N TRP A 571 -6.62 22.69 25.27
CA TRP A 571 -7.01 23.74 26.21
C TRP A 571 -5.87 24.73 26.44
N ALA A 572 -6.21 25.89 27.01
CA ALA A 572 -5.37 27.07 27.18
C ALA A 572 -3.93 26.70 27.56
N ALA A 573 -2.97 27.28 26.83
CA ALA A 573 -1.55 27.06 27.01
C ALA A 573 -1.20 27.12 28.50
N VAL A 574 -0.59 26.05 29.01
CA VAL A 574 0.01 26.09 30.34
C VAL A 574 1.13 27.13 30.30
N PRO A 575 1.21 28.07 31.26
CA PRO A 575 2.28 29.05 31.29
C PRO A 575 3.66 28.39 31.23
N PRO A 576 4.67 29.10 30.74
CA PRO A 576 6.05 28.75 31.01
C PRO A 576 6.24 28.52 32.52
N LEU A 577 6.73 27.34 32.86
CA LEU A 577 7.03 26.94 34.21
C LEU A 577 8.48 27.33 34.53
N THR A 578 8.73 27.73 35.77
CA THR A 578 10.08 27.88 36.31
C THR A 578 10.31 26.78 37.34
N ARG A 579 11.46 26.11 37.25
CA ARG A 579 11.88 25.10 38.23
C ARG A 579 12.20 25.79 39.56
N SER A 580 11.42 25.51 40.61
CA SER A 580 11.62 26.08 41.94
C SER A 580 12.54 25.20 42.79
N ASP A 581 12.49 23.88 42.60
CA ASP A 581 13.40 22.90 43.18
C ASP A 581 13.55 21.69 42.23
N PRO A 582 14.39 20.66 42.55
CA PRO A 582 14.60 19.54 41.65
C PRO A 582 13.33 18.81 41.20
N THR A 583 12.27 18.85 42.02
CA THR A 583 11.04 18.09 41.85
C THR A 583 9.81 18.98 41.59
N THR A 584 9.88 20.28 41.84
CA THR A 584 8.73 21.18 41.75
C THR A 584 8.94 22.29 40.72
N PHE A 585 7.91 22.53 39.92
CA PHE A 585 7.89 23.54 38.86
C PHE A 585 6.62 24.37 39.00
N THR A 586 6.74 25.69 38.84
CA THR A 586 5.63 26.62 39.05
C THR A 586 5.55 27.63 37.92
N GLY A 587 4.35 27.90 37.42
CA GLY A 587 4.09 28.96 36.45
C GLY A 587 2.87 29.78 36.85
N GLU A 588 2.91 31.06 36.53
CA GLU A 588 1.80 31.98 36.72
C GLU A 588 1.44 32.61 35.37
N ASP A 589 0.15 32.67 35.05
CA ASP A 589 -0.39 33.41 33.91
C ASP A 589 -1.69 34.11 34.28
N VAL A 590 -2.33 34.71 33.29
CA VAL A 590 -3.72 35.10 33.34
C VAL A 590 -4.57 34.25 32.38
N ASN A 591 -5.76 33.83 32.83
CA ASN A 591 -6.71 33.17 31.93
C ASN A 591 -7.31 34.16 30.91
N ILE A 592 -8.17 33.67 30.02
CA ILE A 592 -8.88 34.49 29.02
C ILE A 592 -9.74 35.64 29.60
N CYS A 593 -9.93 35.67 30.92
CA CYS A 593 -10.65 36.70 31.67
C CYS A 593 -9.72 37.56 32.54
N ASP A 594 -8.43 37.61 32.22
CA ASP A 594 -7.40 38.34 32.96
C ASP A 594 -7.29 37.96 34.46
N GLN A 595 -7.73 36.75 34.84
CA GLN A 595 -7.61 36.26 36.21
C GLN A 595 -6.34 35.46 36.40
N PRO A 596 -5.64 35.62 37.54
CA PRO A 596 -4.42 34.87 37.80
C PRO A 596 -4.70 33.37 37.84
N VAL A 597 -3.83 32.63 37.17
CA VAL A 597 -3.79 31.17 37.15
C VAL A 597 -2.43 30.76 37.65
N THR A 598 -2.41 29.84 38.63
CA THR A 598 -1.17 29.23 39.10
C THR A 598 -1.16 27.76 38.69
N VAL A 599 -0.05 27.33 38.09
CA VAL A 599 0.20 25.94 37.74
C VAL A 599 1.37 25.45 38.58
N THR A 600 1.17 24.33 39.26
CA THR A 600 2.20 23.61 40.00
C THR A 600 2.34 22.23 39.40
N VAL A 601 3.57 21.83 39.07
CA VAL A 601 3.91 20.48 38.64
C VAL A 601 4.88 19.91 39.68
N GLU A 602 4.58 18.74 40.22
CA GLU A 602 5.48 18.01 41.10
C GLU A 602 5.87 16.67 40.47
N LEU A 603 7.14 16.33 40.59
CA LEU A 603 7.74 15.12 40.07
C LEU A 603 8.32 14.33 41.24
N VAL A 604 7.64 13.26 41.63
CA VAL A 604 8.04 12.40 42.74
C VAL A 604 8.43 11.03 42.20
N GLY A 605 9.73 10.81 42.05
CA GLY A 605 10.27 9.57 41.48
C GLY A 605 9.86 9.41 40.01
N SER A 606 8.94 8.48 39.74
CA SER A 606 8.39 8.24 38.40
C SER A 606 6.96 8.77 38.22
N ALA A 607 6.42 9.52 39.19
CA ALA A 607 5.10 10.12 39.10
C ALA A 607 5.21 11.62 38.84
N LEU A 608 4.33 12.14 37.98
CA LEU A 608 4.11 13.56 37.76
C LEU A 608 2.68 13.88 38.16
N SER A 609 2.54 14.79 39.12
CA SER A 609 1.28 15.47 39.41
C SER A 609 1.33 16.89 38.87
N MET A 610 0.25 17.34 38.28
CA MET A 610 0.04 18.75 37.95
C MET A 610 -1.25 19.20 38.61
N GLU A 611 -1.23 20.37 39.21
CA GLU A 611 -2.42 21.08 39.63
C GLU A 611 -2.39 22.50 39.04
N GLN A 612 -3.47 22.86 38.36
CA GLN A 612 -3.73 24.23 37.91
C GLN A 612 -4.98 24.76 38.60
N VAL A 613 -4.82 25.89 39.28
CA VAL A 613 -5.90 26.54 40.03
C VAL A 613 -6.21 27.90 39.38
N GLY A 614 -7.46 28.08 38.96
CA GLY A 614 -7.96 29.37 38.48
C GLY A 614 -8.37 30.30 39.62
N GLY A 615 -8.10 31.60 39.48
CA GLY A 615 -8.60 32.64 40.39
C GLY A 615 -10.13 32.65 40.53
N SER A 616 -10.63 33.27 41.60
CA SER A 616 -12.07 33.27 41.95
C SER A 616 -12.86 34.39 41.24
N SER A 617 -13.99 34.03 40.61
CA SER A 617 -15.13 34.88 40.10
C SER A 617 -15.04 35.35 38.62
N PRO A 618 -16.11 35.78 37.90
CA PRO A 618 -17.59 35.66 38.04
C PRO A 618 -18.16 34.48 37.18
N PRO A 619 -19.49 34.20 37.14
CA PRO A 619 -20.07 33.01 36.48
C PRO A 619 -19.84 32.83 34.97
N SER A 620 -19.15 33.74 34.29
CA SER A 620 -18.84 33.66 32.85
C SER A 620 -17.40 33.25 32.53
N CYS A 621 -16.58 33.00 33.54
CA CYS A 621 -15.16 32.68 33.39
C CYS A 621 -14.85 31.37 34.11
N TRP A 622 -13.99 30.53 33.52
CA TRP A 622 -13.61 29.26 34.14
C TRP A 622 -12.96 29.51 35.51
N SER A 623 -13.64 29.04 36.56
CA SER A 623 -13.12 28.90 37.92
C SER A 623 -13.16 27.41 38.26
N GLY A 624 -11.98 26.78 38.32
CA GLY A 624 -11.87 25.34 38.51
C GLY A 624 -10.45 24.92 38.82
N THR A 625 -10.30 23.62 39.06
CA THR A 625 -9.02 22.95 39.25
C THR A 625 -8.83 21.94 38.13
N ASN A 626 -7.74 22.07 37.38
CA ASN A 626 -7.29 21.01 36.48
C ASN A 626 -6.20 20.22 37.17
N THR A 627 -6.33 18.89 37.18
CA THR A 627 -5.28 18.00 37.67
C THR A 627 -4.84 17.03 36.59
N PHE A 628 -3.56 16.69 36.60
CA PHE A 628 -3.02 15.56 35.88
C PHE A 628 -2.25 14.69 36.85
N GLU A 629 -2.49 13.39 36.81
CA GLU A 629 -1.74 12.39 37.57
C GLU A 629 -1.22 11.35 36.58
N GLY A 630 0.09 11.31 36.37
CA GLY A 630 0.71 10.44 35.37
C GLY A 630 1.99 9.75 35.84
N GLU A 631 2.26 8.60 35.26
CA GLU A 631 3.52 7.88 35.46
C GLU A 631 4.45 8.12 34.28
N TYR A 632 5.74 8.20 34.56
CA TYR A 632 6.81 8.32 33.59
C TYR A 632 6.78 7.16 32.59
N VAL A 633 7.01 7.48 31.32
CA VAL A 633 7.00 6.48 30.26
C VAL A 633 8.09 6.63 29.21
N ALA A 634 8.58 7.84 28.91
CA ALA A 634 9.68 8.06 27.96
C ALA A 634 10.48 9.33 28.26
N GLY A 635 11.71 9.44 27.71
CA GLY A 635 12.62 10.58 27.92
C GLY A 635 13.84 10.27 28.80
N GLU A 636 14.73 11.24 29.00
CA GLU A 636 15.84 11.13 29.96
C GLU A 636 15.42 11.71 31.32
N LEU A 637 15.18 10.82 32.29
CA LEU A 637 14.96 11.20 33.69
C LEU A 637 16.25 11.61 34.43
N SER A 638 17.42 11.32 33.86
CA SER A 638 18.73 11.64 34.44
C SER A 638 18.92 13.16 34.45
N GLY A 639 18.59 13.81 35.57
CA GLY A 639 18.60 15.27 35.76
C GLY A 639 17.30 15.83 36.37
N TRP A 640 16.25 15.01 36.43
CA TRP A 640 14.88 15.41 36.80
C TRP A 640 14.43 14.87 38.15
N ALA A 641 14.99 13.76 38.62
CA ALA A 641 14.76 13.21 39.96
C ALA A 641 16.11 13.05 40.70
N PRO A 642 16.17 13.30 42.02
CA PRO A 642 17.36 13.02 42.82
C PRO A 642 17.73 11.53 42.88
#